data_AF-A0A3N5NWJ4-F1
#
_entry.id   AF-A0A3N5NWJ4-F1
#
_cell.length_a   1.000
_cell.length_b   1.000
_cell.length_c   1.000
_cell.angle_alpha   90.00
_cell.angle_beta   90.00
_cell.angle_gamma   90.00
#
_symmetry.space_group_name_H-M   'P 1'
#
loop_
_entity.id
_entity.type
_entity.pdbx_description
1 polymer ?
#
loop_
_entity_poly.entity_id
_entity_poly.type
_entity_poly.pdbx_seq_one_letter_code
_entity_poly.pdbx_strand_id
1 'polypeptide(L)'
;IRYAEYLPANLQVEPLEPQKHVRIVTDYLTFSALFEKLDKEKPLVAFDYETSSLKPQHPSRRIWSMSVCFKGISYSFPVYYPKVRGTYPQIPEDTHWGKDYLPLVREKIIKFLIDPKIRKIAHNESFERIWSHFGLGANVASLGWCSMTNQHILDSRKEFCGLKLQAFIRWGVHGYDDEVKKYLPSDSSGYMPNTLHDMPLEKLLLYGGIDSFLTEKLALEQMDVFNFGNNKPLIRAAELFHKTNISFTENQKTGIRIDKDYYIRVSEGLEQRVNRLTQEVNQSDAVTLFFNQEQRPFKMNSPKDLRTLLFDILGETSTKLTATGLDSVDKSVLSELKTPVAKKIIQIRELNKLKDTYIAQYLREESCGFVYPFFHTHTTRSGRSCIAKGSLILAARDFEKHPNGVPIEDIRKGDLVYCFDDNLNPAVKKVKWAGKTGHREVVRVHFIQFFYSLSGQRCRHGYLDLTPEHEVRLIDGRYVPAQDLVEGDILANSKHLSTVDKAEECYFESMERQEQPIDVYDIEVEDFHNFFANGICVHNSASLPNPQNAPKRNEKAKKLIRRGILPLPGHKMGEIDFSAIEVKVIGCATKDKTLLKYLWNPKSDMHYDQTKELFLLSDSEMNKALRYNGKSDFVFLEFYGGEASSSAKYLWHDSVDLKLGPNADGPTLLQHLRKKGIKTLYDFIDHVTVVEAAFWKKYTGVKAWQSNQCKYYLEHGYIETPFGFRRSGYLSKNAILNTRIQSTA
;
A
#
# COMPACT_ATOMS: atom_id res chain seq x y z
N ILE A 1 -10.38 -14.92 -19.55
CA ILE A 1 -10.00 -15.10 -20.97
C ILE A 1 -11.22 -15.63 -21.74
N ARG A 2 -12.23 -14.77 -21.98
CA ARG A 2 -13.41 -15.04 -22.85
C ARG A 2 -13.93 -13.76 -23.51
N TYR A 3 -13.01 -12.84 -23.83
CA TYR A 3 -13.31 -11.64 -24.64
C TYR A 3 -12.91 -11.83 -26.10
N ALA A 4 -12.09 -12.85 -26.41
CA ALA A 4 -11.66 -13.17 -27.77
C ALA A 4 -12.78 -13.80 -28.62
N GLU A 5 -13.78 -14.44 -28.01
CA GLU A 5 -14.89 -15.10 -28.73
C GLU A 5 -15.92 -14.10 -29.31
N TYR A 6 -15.81 -12.81 -28.97
CA TYR A 6 -16.68 -11.74 -29.48
C TYR A 6 -15.95 -10.75 -30.39
N LEU A 7 -14.67 -10.96 -30.70
CA LEU A 7 -13.98 -10.15 -31.70
C LEU A 7 -14.38 -10.67 -33.08
N PRO A 8 -14.95 -9.83 -33.97
CA PRO A 8 -15.25 -10.24 -35.33
C PRO A 8 -13.99 -10.77 -35.99
N ALA A 9 -14.08 -11.94 -36.63
CA ALA A 9 -12.96 -12.70 -37.22
C ALA A 9 -12.15 -11.94 -38.30
N ASN A 10 -12.50 -10.69 -38.58
CA ASN A 10 -11.97 -9.88 -39.68
C ASN A 10 -11.32 -8.56 -39.20
N LEU A 11 -10.94 -8.44 -37.92
CA LEU A 11 -10.20 -7.27 -37.45
C LEU A 11 -8.73 -7.36 -37.94
N GLN A 12 -8.48 -6.98 -39.20
CA GLN A 12 -7.14 -6.62 -39.65
C GLN A 12 -6.74 -5.32 -38.96
N VAL A 13 -6.16 -5.42 -37.75
CA VAL A 13 -5.53 -4.28 -37.10
C VAL A 13 -4.10 -4.23 -37.62
N GLU A 14 -3.79 -3.28 -38.51
CA GLU A 14 -2.39 -2.93 -38.73
C GLU A 14 -1.78 -2.53 -37.37
N PRO A 15 -0.66 -3.15 -36.95
CA PRO A 15 -0.03 -2.82 -35.67
C PRO A 15 0.28 -1.33 -35.62
N LEU A 16 -0.14 -0.66 -34.55
CA LEU A 16 0.19 0.76 -34.36
C LEU A 16 1.71 0.88 -34.21
N GLU A 17 2.33 1.68 -35.07
CA GLU A 17 3.74 2.03 -34.99
C GLU A 17 3.92 3.42 -34.39
N PRO A 18 3.95 3.58 -33.05
CA PRO A 18 3.93 4.88 -32.41
C PRO A 18 5.14 5.75 -32.78
N GLN A 19 6.29 5.15 -33.09
CA GLN A 19 7.50 5.85 -33.53
C GLN A 19 7.27 6.70 -34.79
N LYS A 20 6.39 6.29 -35.71
CA LYS A 20 6.06 7.06 -36.92
C LYS A 20 5.36 8.39 -36.60
N HIS A 21 4.80 8.51 -35.40
CA HIS A 21 4.08 9.69 -34.92
C HIS A 21 4.97 10.64 -34.11
N VAL A 22 6.23 10.29 -33.84
CA VAL A 22 7.15 11.11 -33.05
C VAL A 22 8.03 11.96 -33.96
N ARG A 23 8.23 13.23 -33.58
CA ARG A 23 9.16 14.18 -34.20
C ARG A 23 10.12 14.67 -33.13
N ILE A 24 11.39 14.37 -33.31
CA ILE A 24 12.46 14.83 -32.41
C ILE A 24 12.85 16.25 -32.81
N VAL A 25 12.87 17.15 -31.82
CA VAL A 25 13.15 18.58 -32.02
C VAL A 25 14.38 18.94 -31.19
N THR A 26 15.50 19.15 -31.86
CA THR A 26 16.81 19.45 -31.25
C THR A 26 17.37 20.81 -31.68
N ASP A 27 16.65 21.55 -32.53
CA ASP A 27 16.99 22.91 -32.98
C ASP A 27 15.94 23.94 -32.52
N TYR A 28 16.41 25.16 -32.25
CA TYR A 28 15.58 26.18 -31.61
C TYR A 28 14.51 26.76 -32.57
N LEU A 29 14.78 26.80 -33.88
CA LEU A 29 13.85 27.36 -34.86
C LEU A 29 12.61 26.48 -34.98
N THR A 30 12.79 25.16 -35.11
CA THR A 30 11.69 24.18 -35.12
C THR A 30 10.92 24.22 -33.80
N PHE A 31 11.62 24.29 -32.66
CA PHE A 31 10.99 24.45 -31.34
C PHE A 31 10.14 25.73 -31.26
N SER A 32 10.68 26.87 -31.69
CA SER A 32 9.96 28.15 -31.64
C SER A 32 8.69 28.12 -32.50
N ALA A 33 8.80 27.61 -33.73
CA ALA A 33 7.68 27.50 -34.65
C ALA A 33 6.58 26.58 -34.11
N LEU A 34 6.96 25.47 -33.45
CA LEU A 34 6.02 24.58 -32.77
C LEU A 34 5.20 25.32 -31.69
N PHE A 35 5.87 26.05 -30.79
CA PHE A 35 5.18 26.75 -29.71
C PHE A 35 4.36 27.95 -30.20
N GLU A 36 4.76 28.61 -31.28
CA GLU A 36 3.94 29.62 -31.97
C GLU A 36 2.68 29.00 -32.59
N LYS A 37 2.80 27.80 -33.16
CA LYS A 37 1.65 27.04 -33.66
C LYS A 37 0.68 26.67 -32.54
N LEU A 38 1.18 26.17 -31.40
CA LEU A 38 0.37 25.88 -30.22
C LEU A 38 -0.33 27.13 -29.68
N ASP A 39 0.39 28.26 -29.63
CA ASP A 39 -0.14 29.55 -29.19
C ASP A 39 -1.24 30.06 -30.15
N LYS A 40 -1.11 29.83 -31.46
CA LYS A 40 -2.10 30.25 -32.45
C LYS A 40 -3.33 29.35 -32.49
N GLU A 41 -3.13 28.03 -32.53
CA GLU A 41 -4.21 27.06 -32.74
C GLU A 41 -4.99 26.71 -31.46
N LYS A 42 -4.38 26.91 -30.28
CA LYS A 42 -4.95 26.54 -28.97
C LYS A 42 -5.54 25.12 -28.93
N PRO A 43 -4.83 24.08 -29.41
CA PRO A 43 -5.39 22.73 -29.47
C PRO A 43 -5.52 22.10 -28.07
N LEU A 44 -6.17 20.93 -28.02
CA LEU A 44 -6.02 20.00 -26.90
C LEU A 44 -4.66 19.30 -27.05
N VAL A 45 -3.85 19.29 -25.99
CA VAL A 45 -2.45 18.83 -26.06
C VAL A 45 -2.16 17.85 -24.94
N ALA A 46 -1.72 16.64 -25.27
CA ALA A 46 -1.08 15.76 -24.29
C ALA A 46 0.37 16.20 -24.08
N PHE A 47 0.85 16.19 -22.84
CA PHE A 47 2.25 16.45 -22.56
C PHE A 47 2.79 15.51 -21.51
N ASP A 48 4.11 15.33 -21.54
CA ASP A 48 4.82 14.37 -20.70
C ASP A 48 6.24 14.87 -20.40
N TYR A 49 6.82 14.41 -19.28
CA TYR A 49 8.15 14.80 -18.82
C TYR A 49 9.03 13.60 -18.50
N GLU A 50 10.28 13.66 -18.95
CA GLU A 50 11.35 12.84 -18.41
C GLU A 50 12.15 13.65 -17.40
N THR A 51 12.38 13.10 -16.22
CA THR A 51 12.89 13.87 -15.08
C THR A 51 13.97 13.11 -14.34
N SER A 52 14.74 13.77 -13.48
CA SER A 52 15.86 13.15 -12.75
C SER A 52 15.47 12.23 -11.58
N SER A 53 14.19 12.18 -11.22
CA SER A 53 13.67 11.48 -10.04
C SER A 53 12.14 11.47 -10.03
N LEU A 54 11.53 10.76 -9.08
CA LEU A 54 10.08 10.87 -8.89
C LEU A 54 9.66 12.18 -8.20
N LYS A 55 10.55 12.80 -7.41
CA LYS A 55 10.30 14.01 -6.61
C LYS A 55 11.15 15.19 -7.10
N PRO A 56 10.57 16.38 -7.38
CA PRO A 56 11.32 17.55 -7.88
C PRO A 56 11.89 18.48 -6.81
N GLN A 57 11.55 18.31 -5.53
CA GLN A 57 11.75 19.36 -4.51
C GLN A 57 13.23 19.59 -4.17
N HIS A 58 14.09 18.59 -4.39
CA HIS A 58 15.51 18.75 -4.14
C HIS A 58 16.16 19.65 -5.22
N PRO A 59 17.00 20.65 -4.86
CA PRO A 59 17.54 21.62 -5.82
C PRO A 59 18.41 21.07 -6.94
N SER A 60 18.89 19.82 -6.85
CA SER A 60 19.63 19.15 -7.92
C SER A 60 18.74 18.50 -8.99
N ARG A 61 17.42 18.46 -8.77
CA ARG A 61 16.48 17.72 -9.63
C ARG A 61 16.04 18.54 -10.82
N ARG A 62 15.91 17.91 -11.99
CA ARG A 62 15.68 18.58 -13.27
C ARG A 62 14.70 17.82 -14.14
N ILE A 63 14.08 18.55 -15.06
CA ILE A 63 13.34 18.00 -16.20
C ILE A 63 14.34 17.87 -17.35
N TRP A 64 14.59 16.65 -17.80
CA TRP A 64 15.54 16.37 -18.88
C TRP A 64 14.94 16.67 -20.24
N SER A 65 13.73 16.20 -20.49
CA SER A 65 13.00 16.43 -21.73
C SER A 65 11.51 16.61 -21.47
N MET A 66 10.83 17.15 -22.49
CA MET A 66 9.38 17.29 -22.51
C MET A 66 8.89 16.89 -23.89
N SER A 67 7.72 16.26 -23.92
CA SER A 67 7.02 15.95 -25.17
C SER A 67 5.64 16.58 -25.17
N VAL A 68 5.18 17.01 -26.34
CA VAL A 68 3.82 17.52 -26.56
C VAL A 68 3.21 16.84 -27.77
N CYS A 69 2.00 16.30 -27.61
CA CYS A 69 1.27 15.62 -28.67
C CYS A 69 -0.09 16.28 -28.90
N PHE A 70 -0.37 16.56 -30.16
CA PHE A 70 -1.66 17.09 -30.58
C PHE A 70 -1.95 16.63 -32.02
N LYS A 71 -3.21 16.29 -32.28
CA LYS A 71 -3.66 15.80 -33.60
C LYS A 71 -2.88 14.55 -34.05
N GLY A 72 -2.51 13.69 -33.10
CA GLY A 72 -1.83 12.42 -33.36
C GLY A 72 -0.37 12.53 -33.79
N ILE A 73 0.27 13.69 -33.59
CA ILE A 73 1.70 13.90 -33.82
C ILE A 73 2.34 14.39 -32.53
N SER A 74 3.36 13.69 -32.06
CA SER A 74 4.14 14.06 -30.88
C SER A 74 5.43 14.75 -31.29
N TYR A 75 5.76 15.82 -30.58
CA TYR A 75 7.02 16.56 -30.70
C TYR A 75 7.76 16.48 -29.37
N SER A 76 8.96 15.90 -29.38
CA SER A 76 9.79 15.68 -28.18
C SER A 76 11.10 16.46 -28.27
N PHE A 77 11.45 17.15 -27.20
CA PHE A 77 12.60 18.06 -27.15
C PHE A 77 13.29 18.07 -25.79
N PRO A 78 14.61 18.36 -25.74
CA PRO A 78 15.32 18.50 -24.47
C PRO A 78 14.86 19.76 -23.73
N VAL A 79 14.97 19.74 -22.40
CA VAL A 79 14.77 20.92 -21.54
C VAL A 79 16.08 21.28 -20.87
N TYR A 80 16.50 20.55 -19.83
CA TYR A 80 17.79 20.73 -19.15
C TYR A 80 18.79 19.61 -19.45
N TYR A 81 18.62 18.89 -20.55
CA TYR A 81 19.48 17.76 -20.90
C TYR A 81 20.93 18.23 -21.17
N PRO A 82 21.96 17.57 -20.57
CA PRO A 82 23.35 17.98 -20.71
C PRO A 82 23.90 17.69 -22.11
N LYS A 83 24.80 18.54 -22.59
CA LYS A 83 25.40 18.37 -23.93
C LYS A 83 26.42 17.22 -23.98
N VAL A 84 27.10 16.95 -22.87
CA VAL A 84 28.13 15.91 -22.74
C VAL A 84 27.72 14.91 -21.67
N ARG A 85 27.88 13.62 -21.96
CA ARG A 85 27.59 12.54 -21.00
C ARG A 85 28.51 12.64 -19.79
N GLY A 86 27.97 12.46 -18.58
CA GLY A 86 28.73 12.52 -17.33
C GLY A 86 29.01 13.92 -16.79
N THR A 87 28.54 15.00 -17.44
CA THR A 87 28.57 16.34 -16.83
C THR A 87 27.44 16.48 -15.80
N TYR A 88 27.77 16.39 -14.51
CA TYR A 88 26.81 16.50 -13.40
C TYR A 88 26.71 17.96 -12.89
N PRO A 89 25.59 18.33 -12.23
CA PRO A 89 24.60 19.34 -12.58
C PRO A 89 25.02 20.81 -12.31
N GLN A 90 26.31 21.12 -12.33
CA GLN A 90 26.80 22.42 -11.84
C GLN A 90 26.66 23.57 -12.84
N ILE A 91 26.24 23.31 -14.09
CA ILE A 91 26.31 24.33 -15.15
C ILE A 91 25.01 24.37 -15.98
N PRO A 92 24.12 25.37 -15.79
CA PRO A 92 23.03 25.70 -16.74
C PRO A 92 23.54 26.04 -18.16
N GLU A 93 24.82 26.36 -18.27
CA GLU A 93 25.50 26.80 -19.49
C GLU A 93 25.88 25.64 -20.44
N ASP A 94 25.94 24.38 -19.97
CA ASP A 94 26.32 23.20 -20.78
C ASP A 94 25.11 22.27 -21.07
N THR A 95 23.97 22.89 -21.38
CA THR A 95 22.77 22.17 -21.85
C THR A 95 22.77 22.04 -23.37
N HIS A 96 21.96 21.13 -23.91
CA HIS A 96 21.80 20.94 -25.36
C HIS A 96 21.48 22.24 -26.12
N TRP A 97 20.74 23.16 -25.50
CA TRP A 97 20.38 24.46 -26.09
C TRP A 97 21.50 25.50 -26.03
N GLY A 98 22.48 25.32 -25.14
CA GLY A 98 23.43 26.36 -24.75
C GLY A 98 22.80 27.46 -23.88
N LYS A 99 23.67 28.32 -23.32
CA LYS A 99 23.29 29.37 -22.36
C LYS A 99 22.28 30.39 -22.90
N ASP A 100 22.35 30.70 -24.21
CA ASP A 100 21.57 31.78 -24.81
C ASP A 100 20.12 31.38 -25.12
N TYR A 101 19.89 30.13 -25.55
CA TYR A 101 18.55 29.67 -25.96
C TYR A 101 17.75 29.02 -24.83
N LEU A 102 18.40 28.45 -23.81
CA LEU A 102 17.71 27.79 -22.70
C LEU A 102 16.66 28.69 -22.00
N PRO A 103 16.93 29.99 -21.72
CA PRO A 103 15.92 30.89 -21.16
C PRO A 103 14.69 31.06 -22.05
N LEU A 104 14.88 31.16 -23.37
CA LEU A 104 13.80 31.32 -24.35
C LEU A 104 12.95 30.06 -24.48
N VAL A 105 13.60 28.88 -24.44
CA VAL A 105 12.91 27.58 -24.38
C VAL A 105 12.04 27.49 -23.14
N ARG A 106 12.60 27.82 -21.97
CA ARG A 106 11.87 27.81 -20.70
C ARG A 106 10.68 28.76 -20.73
N GLU A 107 10.86 29.98 -21.24
CA GLU A 107 9.78 30.97 -21.34
C GLU A 107 8.60 30.46 -22.18
N LYS A 108 8.88 29.89 -23.36
CA LYS A 108 7.84 29.32 -24.24
C LYS A 108 7.11 28.14 -23.59
N ILE A 109 7.82 27.25 -22.90
CA ILE A 109 7.21 26.16 -22.13
C ILE A 109 6.30 26.71 -21.03
N ILE A 110 6.77 27.68 -20.24
CA ILE A 110 5.97 28.29 -19.17
C ILE A 110 4.70 28.94 -19.75
N LYS A 111 4.83 29.73 -20.82
CA LYS A 111 3.69 30.37 -21.51
C LYS A 111 2.64 29.34 -21.95
N PHE A 112 3.08 28.22 -22.53
CA PHE A 112 2.19 27.11 -22.88
C PHE A 112 1.47 26.52 -21.66
N LEU A 113 2.20 26.22 -20.57
CA LEU A 113 1.64 25.56 -19.39
C LEU A 113 0.59 26.44 -18.68
N ILE A 114 0.84 27.74 -18.56
CA ILE A 114 -0.03 28.66 -17.81
C ILE A 114 -1.22 29.17 -18.63
N ASP A 115 -1.25 28.98 -19.95
CA ASP A 115 -2.35 29.47 -20.78
C ASP A 115 -3.61 28.61 -20.61
N PRO A 116 -4.71 29.13 -20.04
CA PRO A 116 -5.92 28.36 -19.82
C PRO A 116 -6.68 28.02 -21.11
N LYS A 117 -6.38 28.69 -22.24
CA LYS A 117 -7.03 28.44 -23.54
C LYS A 117 -6.48 27.18 -24.22
N ILE A 118 -5.24 26.80 -23.91
CA ILE A 118 -4.67 25.52 -24.35
C ILE A 118 -5.07 24.49 -23.31
N ARG A 119 -5.96 23.56 -23.66
CA ARG A 119 -6.34 22.46 -22.75
C ARG A 119 -5.27 21.37 -22.78
N LYS A 120 -4.96 20.80 -21.62
CA LYS A 120 -3.93 19.77 -21.49
C LYS A 120 -4.47 18.42 -21.06
N ILE A 121 -3.80 17.38 -21.53
CA ILE A 121 -3.94 15.98 -21.13
C ILE A 121 -2.60 15.54 -20.52
N ALA A 122 -2.65 14.72 -19.48
CA ALA A 122 -1.48 14.01 -18.98
C ALA A 122 -1.85 12.57 -18.63
N HIS A 123 -0.87 11.67 -18.58
CA HIS A 123 -1.13 10.33 -18.07
C HIS A 123 -1.29 10.37 -16.55
N ASN A 124 -0.36 11.02 -15.84
CA ASN A 124 -0.39 11.11 -14.37
C ASN A 124 -0.39 12.55 -13.88
N GLU A 125 -1.51 13.26 -14.07
CA GLU A 125 -1.56 14.73 -13.95
C GLU A 125 -0.90 15.35 -12.70
N SER A 126 -0.94 14.65 -11.56
CA SER A 126 -0.29 15.11 -10.33
C SER A 126 1.22 15.23 -10.51
N PHE A 127 1.85 14.24 -11.15
CA PHE A 127 3.28 14.21 -11.43
C PHE A 127 3.70 15.40 -12.30
N GLU A 128 3.05 15.62 -13.44
CA GLU A 128 3.43 16.71 -14.33
C GLU A 128 3.13 18.07 -13.70
N ARG A 129 2.01 18.23 -12.96
CA ARG A 129 1.72 19.46 -12.22
C ARG A 129 2.77 19.78 -11.15
N ILE A 130 3.26 18.77 -10.43
CA ILE A 130 4.28 18.92 -9.38
C ILE A 130 5.63 19.30 -10.02
N TRP A 131 6.01 18.63 -11.11
CA TRP A 131 7.23 18.95 -11.85
C TRP A 131 7.20 20.31 -12.54
N SER A 132 6.07 20.72 -13.12
CA SER A 132 5.91 22.08 -13.65
C SER A 132 6.08 23.12 -12.54
N HIS A 133 5.52 22.87 -11.35
CA HIS A 133 5.60 23.82 -10.23
C HIS A 133 7.03 23.97 -9.71
N PHE A 134 7.67 22.88 -9.27
CA PHE A 134 9.00 22.95 -8.65
C PHE A 134 10.13 23.03 -9.68
N GLY A 135 10.00 22.37 -10.83
CA GLY A 135 11.03 22.30 -11.88
C GLY A 135 11.06 23.50 -12.82
N LEU A 136 9.91 24.13 -13.09
CA LEU A 136 9.82 25.27 -14.02
C LEU A 136 9.31 26.56 -13.36
N GLY A 137 8.67 26.49 -12.19
CA GLY A 137 7.98 27.63 -11.57
C GLY A 137 6.61 27.92 -12.19
N ALA A 138 5.98 26.94 -12.84
CA ALA A 138 4.72 27.10 -13.56
C ALA A 138 3.58 26.30 -12.94
N ASN A 139 2.42 26.93 -12.77
CA ASN A 139 1.19 26.23 -12.39
C ASN A 139 0.39 25.92 -13.65
N VAL A 140 0.25 24.63 -13.97
CA VAL A 140 -0.43 24.18 -15.20
C VAL A 140 -1.91 24.57 -15.16
N ALA A 141 -2.32 25.40 -16.11
CA ALA A 141 -3.70 25.81 -16.32
C ALA A 141 -4.41 24.83 -17.28
N SER A 142 -5.70 24.59 -17.04
CA SER A 142 -6.58 23.82 -17.94
C SER A 142 -6.09 22.41 -18.32
N LEU A 143 -5.33 21.75 -17.45
CA LEU A 143 -5.14 20.30 -17.55
C LEU A 143 -6.44 19.65 -17.12
N GLY A 144 -7.22 19.18 -18.09
CA GLY A 144 -8.62 18.77 -17.91
C GLY A 144 -8.86 17.29 -18.11
N TRP A 145 -7.84 16.50 -18.42
CA TRP A 145 -7.95 15.06 -18.55
C TRP A 145 -6.69 14.35 -18.07
N CYS A 146 -6.87 13.44 -17.11
CA CYS A 146 -5.83 12.55 -16.62
C CYS A 146 -6.15 11.14 -17.13
N SER A 147 -5.41 10.62 -18.11
CA SER A 147 -5.77 9.36 -18.75
C SER A 147 -5.63 8.16 -17.80
N MET A 148 -4.72 8.19 -16.83
CA MET A 148 -4.60 7.16 -15.79
C MET A 148 -5.79 7.18 -14.82
N THR A 149 -6.19 8.35 -14.33
CA THR A 149 -7.33 8.47 -13.41
C THR A 149 -8.64 8.14 -14.10
N ASN A 150 -8.84 8.59 -15.34
CA ASN A 150 -10.05 8.24 -16.09
C ASN A 150 -10.06 6.75 -16.47
N GLN A 151 -8.90 6.14 -16.69
CA GLN A 151 -8.82 4.68 -16.81
C GLN A 151 -9.21 3.98 -15.52
N HIS A 152 -8.82 4.50 -14.35
CA HIS A 152 -9.23 3.97 -13.05
C HIS A 152 -10.75 4.01 -12.83
N ILE A 153 -11.42 5.06 -13.31
CA ILE A 153 -12.89 5.19 -13.24
C ILE A 153 -13.58 4.14 -14.12
N LEU A 154 -13.03 3.88 -15.32
CA LEU A 154 -13.55 2.86 -16.22
C LEU A 154 -13.25 1.45 -15.71
N ASP A 155 -12.06 1.26 -15.16
CA ASP A 155 -11.53 -0.02 -14.72
C ASP A 155 -10.52 0.15 -13.58
N SER A 156 -11.02 -0.03 -12.37
CA SER A 156 -10.23 0.10 -11.16
C SER A 156 -9.38 -1.13 -10.85
N ARG A 157 -9.22 -2.09 -11.79
CA ARG A 157 -8.32 -3.23 -11.61
C ARG A 157 -6.88 -2.73 -11.57
N LYS A 158 -6.15 -3.12 -10.54
CA LYS A 158 -4.69 -2.93 -10.40
C LYS A 158 -3.97 -3.22 -11.71
N GLU A 159 -3.06 -2.31 -12.08
CA GLU A 159 -2.30 -2.18 -13.33
C GLU A 159 -3.06 -1.74 -14.58
N PHE A 160 -4.40 -1.84 -14.61
CA PHE A 160 -5.16 -1.42 -15.79
C PHE A 160 -5.04 0.07 -16.07
N CYS A 161 -4.62 0.88 -15.11
CA CYS A 161 -4.46 2.31 -15.32
C CYS A 161 -3.15 2.69 -16.03
N GLY A 162 -2.14 1.80 -16.08
CA GLY A 162 -0.82 2.13 -16.61
C GLY A 162 -0.79 2.23 -18.14
N LEU A 163 -0.11 3.25 -18.65
CA LEU A 163 -0.04 3.56 -20.08
C LEU A 163 0.48 2.39 -20.91
N LYS A 164 1.54 1.73 -20.45
CA LYS A 164 2.17 0.59 -21.13
C LYS A 164 1.21 -0.57 -21.33
N LEU A 165 0.46 -0.93 -20.27
CA LEU A 165 -0.55 -1.97 -20.36
C LEU A 165 -1.70 -1.55 -21.29
N GLN A 166 -2.16 -0.29 -21.20
CA GLN A 166 -3.19 0.23 -22.10
C GLN A 166 -2.74 0.20 -23.57
N ALA A 167 -1.49 0.57 -23.85
CA ALA A 167 -0.93 0.55 -25.19
C ALA A 167 -0.87 -0.88 -25.76
N PHE A 168 -0.49 -1.85 -24.94
CA PHE A 168 -0.47 -3.26 -25.31
C PHE A 168 -1.89 -3.80 -25.60
N ILE A 169 -2.82 -3.68 -24.65
CA ILE A 169 -4.15 -4.30 -24.79
C ILE A 169 -5.03 -3.64 -25.85
N ARG A 170 -4.79 -2.36 -26.17
CA ARG A 170 -5.61 -1.61 -27.15
C ARG A 170 -5.02 -1.63 -28.54
N TRP A 171 -3.70 -1.51 -28.65
CA TRP A 171 -3.05 -1.25 -29.94
C TRP A 171 -1.87 -2.17 -30.24
N GLY A 172 -1.61 -3.18 -29.40
CA GLY A 172 -0.53 -4.15 -29.60
C GLY A 172 0.87 -3.57 -29.42
N VAL A 173 1.00 -2.40 -28.79
CA VAL A 173 2.30 -1.73 -28.58
C VAL A 173 2.97 -2.25 -27.31
N HIS A 174 4.19 -2.79 -27.41
CA HIS A 174 4.98 -3.28 -26.29
C HIS A 174 6.49 -3.02 -26.49
N GLY A 175 7.29 -3.13 -25.41
CA GLY A 175 8.76 -3.11 -25.47
C GLY A 175 9.41 -1.75 -25.78
N TYR A 176 8.64 -0.68 -25.98
CA TYR A 176 9.20 0.64 -26.32
C TYR A 176 9.97 1.29 -25.16
N ASP A 177 9.84 0.76 -23.94
CA ASP A 177 10.45 1.28 -22.72
C ASP A 177 11.71 0.50 -22.27
N ASP A 178 12.10 -0.55 -23.00
CA ASP A 178 13.19 -1.45 -22.60
C ASP A 178 14.57 -0.76 -22.52
N GLU A 179 14.79 0.24 -23.37
CA GLU A 179 16.03 1.02 -23.34
C GLU A 179 16.08 1.97 -22.14
N VAL A 180 14.94 2.55 -21.74
CA VAL A 180 14.85 3.52 -20.64
C VAL A 180 15.02 2.85 -19.27
N LYS A 181 14.51 1.62 -19.10
CA LYS A 181 14.61 0.86 -17.83
C LYS A 181 16.04 0.78 -17.29
N LYS A 182 17.04 0.69 -18.17
CA LYS A 182 18.47 0.60 -17.84
C LYS A 182 19.02 1.81 -17.09
N TYR A 183 18.31 2.95 -17.13
CA TYR A 183 18.72 4.22 -16.56
C TYR A 183 17.84 4.66 -15.37
N LEU A 184 16.84 3.86 -15.00
CA LEU A 184 16.01 4.10 -13.83
C LEU A 184 16.63 3.41 -12.60
N PRO A 185 16.52 3.97 -11.39
CA PRO A 185 17.03 3.35 -10.18
C PRO A 185 16.27 2.06 -9.88
N SER A 186 16.98 1.07 -9.32
CA SER A 186 16.36 -0.16 -8.77
C SER A 186 15.50 0.11 -7.54
N ASP A 187 15.77 1.22 -6.83
CA ASP A 187 14.95 1.68 -5.73
C ASP A 187 13.73 2.48 -6.22
N SER A 188 12.55 1.87 -6.08
CA SER A 188 11.25 2.44 -6.42
C SER A 188 10.77 3.50 -5.42
N SER A 189 11.52 3.78 -4.34
CA SER A 189 11.17 4.81 -3.36
C SER A 189 11.13 6.22 -3.94
N GLY A 190 11.69 6.43 -5.13
CA GLY A 190 11.71 7.73 -5.79
C GLY A 190 12.70 8.73 -5.17
N TYR A 191 13.45 8.31 -4.16
CA TYR A 191 14.51 9.08 -3.53
C TYR A 191 15.79 9.08 -4.38
N MET A 192 16.16 7.92 -4.92
CA MET A 192 17.38 7.81 -5.70
C MET A 192 17.24 8.55 -7.04
N PRO A 193 18.22 9.38 -7.44
CA PRO A 193 18.26 9.91 -8.80
C PRO A 193 18.31 8.79 -9.82
N ASN A 194 17.64 9.01 -10.94
CA ASN A 194 17.88 8.22 -12.14
C ASN A 194 19.06 8.79 -12.94
N THR A 195 19.54 7.98 -13.88
CA THR A 195 20.65 8.30 -14.78
C THR A 195 20.16 8.53 -16.20
N LEU A 196 18.91 9.02 -16.39
CA LEU A 196 18.37 9.30 -17.74
C LEU A 196 19.21 10.29 -18.55
N HIS A 197 19.97 11.15 -17.88
CA HIS A 197 20.94 12.05 -18.52
C HIS A 197 22.15 11.33 -19.15
N ASP A 198 22.35 10.04 -18.86
CA ASP A 198 23.36 9.19 -19.48
C ASP A 198 22.84 8.42 -20.70
N MET A 199 21.53 8.44 -20.96
CA MET A 199 20.89 7.78 -22.09
C MET A 199 21.08 8.61 -23.37
N PRO A 200 21.39 8.03 -24.54
CA PRO A 200 21.44 8.80 -25.78
C PRO A 200 20.19 9.67 -25.99
N LEU A 201 20.38 10.97 -26.21
CA LEU A 201 19.29 11.97 -26.26
C LEU A 201 18.17 11.53 -27.20
N GLU A 202 18.50 11.09 -28.41
CA GLU A 202 17.51 10.65 -29.41
C GLU A 202 16.57 9.56 -28.87
N LYS A 203 17.11 8.59 -28.11
CA LYS A 203 16.31 7.51 -27.51
C LYS A 203 15.43 8.01 -26.37
N LEU A 204 15.94 8.92 -25.54
CA LEU A 204 15.15 9.55 -24.47
C LEU A 204 13.98 10.34 -25.07
N LEU A 205 14.24 11.12 -26.12
CA LEU A 205 13.21 11.91 -26.80
C LEU A 205 12.18 11.02 -27.52
N LEU A 206 12.63 9.93 -28.14
CA LEU A 206 11.72 8.96 -28.76
C LEU A 206 10.78 8.34 -27.71
N TYR A 207 11.31 7.94 -26.55
CA TYR A 207 10.51 7.36 -25.46
C TYR A 207 9.40 8.31 -24.97
N GLY A 208 9.75 9.53 -24.54
CA GLY A 208 8.75 10.50 -24.08
C GLY A 208 7.79 10.93 -25.21
N GLY A 209 8.26 10.91 -26.47
CA GLY A 209 7.44 11.16 -27.64
C GLY A 209 6.35 10.09 -27.82
N ILE A 210 6.71 8.83 -27.62
CA ILE A 210 5.76 7.71 -27.64
C ILE A 210 4.77 7.81 -26.46
N ASP A 211 5.25 8.12 -25.24
CA ASP A 211 4.39 8.23 -24.05
C ASP A 211 3.32 9.34 -24.23
N SER A 212 3.71 10.52 -24.70
CA SER A 212 2.76 11.60 -24.98
C SER A 212 1.77 11.28 -26.12
N PHE A 213 2.19 10.56 -27.16
CA PHE A 213 1.30 10.10 -28.24
C PHE A 213 0.27 9.09 -27.76
N LEU A 214 0.71 8.05 -27.05
CA LEU A 214 -0.17 7.02 -26.49
C LEU A 214 -1.13 7.64 -25.45
N THR A 215 -0.67 8.65 -24.71
CA THR A 215 -1.49 9.40 -23.76
C THR A 215 -2.61 10.17 -24.45
N GLU A 216 -2.32 10.90 -25.54
CA GLU A 216 -3.37 11.59 -26.33
C GLU A 216 -4.39 10.58 -26.85
N LYS A 217 -3.89 9.51 -27.49
CA LYS A 217 -4.75 8.47 -28.09
C LYS A 217 -5.67 7.83 -27.06
N LEU A 218 -5.13 7.47 -25.89
CA LEU A 218 -5.90 6.87 -24.79
C LEU A 218 -6.97 7.84 -24.28
N ALA A 219 -6.60 9.10 -24.08
CA ALA A 219 -7.51 10.11 -23.57
C ALA A 219 -8.69 10.36 -24.52
N LEU A 220 -8.45 10.43 -25.83
CA LEU A 220 -9.51 10.60 -26.83
C LEU A 220 -10.49 9.41 -26.82
N GLU A 221 -9.99 8.17 -26.81
CA GLU A 221 -10.85 6.98 -26.71
C GLU A 221 -11.67 6.98 -25.40
N GLN A 222 -11.08 7.42 -24.28
CA GLN A 222 -11.81 7.55 -23.03
C GLN A 222 -12.89 8.64 -23.11
N MET A 223 -12.58 9.80 -23.68
CA MET A 223 -13.58 10.87 -23.84
C MET A 223 -14.79 10.39 -24.64
N ASP A 224 -14.57 9.60 -25.69
CA ASP A 224 -15.66 9.00 -26.47
C ASP A 224 -16.52 8.07 -25.61
N VAL A 225 -15.91 7.21 -24.79
CA VAL A 225 -16.62 6.31 -23.86
C VAL A 225 -17.45 7.07 -22.82
N PHE A 226 -16.91 8.15 -22.26
CA PHE A 226 -17.61 8.96 -21.26
C PHE A 226 -18.79 9.73 -21.87
N ASN A 227 -18.65 10.19 -23.12
CA ASN A 227 -19.69 10.93 -23.84
C ASN A 227 -20.73 10.03 -24.53
N PHE A 228 -20.39 8.76 -24.79
CA PHE A 228 -21.31 7.80 -25.42
C PHE A 228 -22.61 7.67 -24.62
N GLY A 229 -23.74 7.93 -25.28
CA GLY A 229 -25.06 7.88 -24.65
C GLY A 229 -25.26 8.89 -23.51
N ASN A 230 -24.42 9.92 -23.38
CA ASN A 230 -24.43 10.90 -22.29
C ASN A 230 -24.35 10.23 -20.90
N ASN A 231 -23.29 9.46 -20.65
CA ASN A 231 -23.11 8.66 -19.45
C ASN A 231 -22.82 9.53 -18.21
N LYS A 232 -23.88 10.19 -17.70
CA LYS A 232 -23.84 11.13 -16.57
C LYS A 232 -23.11 10.58 -15.33
N PRO A 233 -23.26 9.30 -14.94
CA PRO A 233 -22.48 8.72 -13.84
C PRO A 233 -20.96 8.84 -14.06
N LEU A 234 -20.44 8.39 -15.22
CA LEU A 234 -19.00 8.45 -15.49
C LEU A 234 -18.49 9.88 -15.56
N ILE A 235 -19.25 10.79 -16.18
CA ILE A 235 -18.92 12.23 -16.24
C ILE A 235 -18.80 12.81 -14.83
N ARG A 236 -19.76 12.52 -13.95
CA ARG A 236 -19.72 12.94 -12.54
C ARG A 236 -18.51 12.38 -11.80
N ALA A 237 -18.16 11.12 -12.05
CA ALA A 237 -16.98 10.51 -11.45
C ALA A 237 -15.70 11.20 -11.94
N ALA A 238 -15.55 11.46 -13.25
CA ALA A 238 -14.41 12.18 -13.80
C ALA A 238 -14.26 13.58 -13.19
N GLU A 239 -15.36 14.33 -13.08
CA GLU A 239 -15.34 15.65 -12.46
C GLU A 239 -14.91 15.60 -10.98
N LEU A 240 -15.42 14.63 -10.22
CA LEU A 240 -15.06 14.45 -8.82
C LEU A 240 -13.58 14.09 -8.67
N PHE A 241 -13.12 13.05 -9.37
CA PHE A 241 -11.73 12.60 -9.32
C PHE A 241 -10.75 13.67 -9.79
N HIS A 242 -11.12 14.44 -10.82
CA HIS A 242 -10.29 15.55 -11.28
C HIS A 242 -10.15 16.65 -10.21
N LYS A 243 -11.25 17.04 -9.55
CA LYS A 243 -11.20 17.99 -8.41
C LYS A 243 -10.36 17.44 -7.26
N THR A 244 -10.47 16.14 -6.98
CA THR A 244 -9.68 15.46 -5.95
C THR A 244 -8.20 15.45 -6.30
N ASN A 245 -7.83 15.11 -7.54
CA ASN A 245 -6.44 15.13 -8.01
C ASN A 245 -5.83 16.53 -7.90
N ILE A 246 -6.56 17.57 -8.32
CA ILE A 246 -6.12 18.96 -8.14
C ILE A 246 -5.85 19.24 -6.66
N SER A 247 -6.82 18.94 -5.79
CA SER A 247 -6.70 19.21 -4.35
C SER A 247 -5.53 18.45 -3.72
N PHE A 248 -5.34 17.18 -4.07
CA PHE A 248 -4.22 16.35 -3.61
C PHE A 248 -2.88 16.83 -4.14
N THR A 249 -2.84 17.30 -5.39
CA THR A 249 -1.64 17.91 -5.96
C THR A 249 -1.29 19.20 -5.20
N GLU A 250 -2.26 20.07 -4.90
CA GLU A 250 -2.01 21.29 -4.12
C GLU A 250 -1.55 20.99 -2.69
N ASN A 251 -2.14 19.97 -2.04
CA ASN A 251 -1.67 19.48 -0.76
C ASN A 251 -0.22 18.97 -0.84
N GLN A 252 0.10 18.21 -1.90
CA GLN A 252 1.45 17.70 -2.12
C GLN A 252 2.45 18.83 -2.45
N LYS A 253 2.05 19.90 -3.14
CA LYS A 253 2.91 21.08 -3.36
C LYS A 253 3.15 21.87 -2.08
N THR A 254 2.11 22.02 -1.25
CA THR A 254 2.20 22.73 0.03
C THR A 254 3.16 22.01 0.99
N GLY A 255 3.12 20.68 0.98
CA GLY A 255 3.93 19.86 1.87
C GLY A 255 3.52 20.01 3.35
N ILE A 256 4.23 19.28 4.20
CA ILE A 256 4.04 19.30 5.65
C ILE A 256 5.33 19.81 6.27
N ARG A 257 5.28 20.95 6.96
CA ARG A 257 6.43 21.51 7.65
C ARG A 257 6.80 20.62 8.84
N ILE A 258 8.08 20.32 8.96
CA ILE A 258 8.61 19.54 10.08
C ILE A 258 9.75 20.27 10.78
N ASP A 259 9.92 19.96 12.07
CA ASP A 259 11.08 20.34 12.87
C ASP A 259 12.14 19.23 12.73
N LYS A 260 13.01 19.38 11.72
CA LYS A 260 14.10 18.43 11.44
C LYS A 260 15.00 18.25 12.66
N ASP A 261 15.39 19.35 13.30
CA ASP A 261 16.30 19.30 14.43
C ASP A 261 15.65 18.65 15.66
N TYR A 262 14.34 18.87 15.86
CA TYR A 262 13.58 18.10 16.85
C TYR A 262 13.62 16.61 16.56
N TYR A 263 13.39 16.20 15.31
CA TYR A 263 13.44 14.79 14.95
C TYR A 263 14.84 14.19 15.13
N ILE A 264 15.91 14.91 14.80
CA ILE A 264 17.29 14.50 15.07
C ILE A 264 17.52 14.35 16.58
N ARG A 265 17.23 15.39 17.39
CA ARG A 265 17.38 15.34 18.85
C ARG A 265 16.57 14.23 19.50
N VAL A 266 15.34 14.00 19.03
CA VAL A 266 14.50 12.91 19.53
C VAL A 266 15.10 11.56 19.13
N SER A 267 15.57 11.41 17.89
CA SER A 267 16.23 10.20 17.42
C SER A 267 17.45 9.86 18.29
N GLU A 268 18.32 10.84 18.54
CA GLU A 268 19.48 10.72 19.42
C GLU A 268 19.08 10.40 20.87
N GLY A 269 18.06 11.07 21.40
CA GLY A 269 17.55 10.81 22.75
C GLY A 269 16.91 9.42 22.90
N LEU A 270 16.22 8.93 21.87
CA LEU A 270 15.73 7.55 21.81
C LEU A 270 16.89 6.58 21.78
N GLU A 271 17.92 6.84 20.99
CA GLU A 271 19.13 6.02 20.88
C GLU A 271 19.89 5.95 22.22
N GLN A 272 20.06 7.08 22.92
CA GLN A 272 20.67 7.09 24.25
C GLN A 272 19.88 6.26 25.26
N ARG A 273 18.54 6.31 25.21
CA ARG A 273 17.67 5.50 26.08
C ARG A 273 17.73 4.03 25.74
N VAL A 274 17.77 3.69 24.44
CA VAL A 274 18.00 2.33 23.96
C VAL A 274 19.34 1.84 24.48
N ASN A 275 20.42 2.60 24.33
CA ASN A 275 21.75 2.23 24.79
C ASN A 275 21.79 2.01 26.31
N ARG A 276 21.15 2.89 27.09
CA ARG A 276 21.05 2.73 28.55
C ARG A 276 20.28 1.47 28.95
N LEU A 277 19.08 1.26 28.41
CA LEU A 277 18.28 0.08 28.71
C LEU A 277 18.99 -1.20 28.26
N THR A 278 19.70 -1.15 27.12
CA THR A 278 20.54 -2.25 26.65
C THR A 278 21.67 -2.55 27.64
N GLN A 279 22.36 -1.54 28.15
CA GLN A 279 23.37 -1.71 29.20
C GLN A 279 22.78 -2.31 30.48
N GLU A 280 21.64 -1.81 30.94
CA GLU A 280 20.96 -2.32 32.15
C GLU A 280 20.50 -3.78 31.99
N VAL A 281 20.05 -4.19 30.80
CA VAL A 281 19.71 -5.59 30.54
C VAL A 281 20.99 -6.42 30.49
N ASN A 282 22.04 -5.96 29.81
CA ASN A 282 23.32 -6.68 29.71
C ASN A 282 24.01 -6.87 31.07
N GLN A 283 23.78 -5.98 32.03
CA GLN A 283 24.30 -6.05 33.41
C GLN A 283 23.36 -6.77 34.39
N SER A 284 22.19 -7.23 33.94
CA SER A 284 21.22 -7.87 34.83
C SER A 284 21.67 -9.27 35.24
N ASP A 285 21.30 -9.69 36.45
CA ASP A 285 21.57 -11.05 36.97
C ASP A 285 21.08 -12.13 36.00
N ALA A 286 19.99 -11.87 35.29
CA ALA A 286 19.44 -12.77 34.28
C ALA A 286 20.40 -12.98 33.10
N VAL A 287 21.05 -11.91 32.60
CA VAL A 287 22.05 -12.04 31.53
C VAL A 287 23.35 -12.66 32.04
N THR A 288 23.72 -12.43 33.31
CA THR A 288 24.82 -13.15 33.96
C THR A 288 24.53 -14.66 34.05
N LEU A 289 23.31 -15.05 34.43
CA LEU A 289 22.87 -16.45 34.45
C LEU A 289 22.92 -17.06 33.04
N PHE A 290 22.48 -16.31 32.03
CA PHE A 290 22.60 -16.70 30.63
C PHE A 290 24.05 -16.94 30.21
N PHE A 291 24.96 -16.03 30.54
CA PHE A 291 26.37 -16.21 30.22
C PHE A 291 26.97 -17.45 30.92
N ASN A 292 26.62 -17.67 32.19
CA ASN A 292 27.10 -18.80 32.96
C ASN A 292 26.60 -20.14 32.42
N GLN A 293 25.38 -20.20 31.89
CA GLN A 293 24.80 -21.43 31.33
C GLN A 293 25.18 -21.64 29.86
N GLU A 294 25.14 -20.60 29.04
CA GLU A 294 25.31 -20.70 27.58
C GLU A 294 26.76 -20.43 27.11
N GLN A 295 27.63 -19.95 27.99
CA GLN A 295 29.06 -19.65 27.73
C GLN A 295 29.28 -18.74 26.50
N ARG A 296 28.33 -17.84 26.22
CA ARG A 296 28.36 -16.88 25.10
C ARG A 296 27.58 -15.60 25.43
N PRO A 297 27.85 -14.47 24.76
CA PRO A 297 27.11 -13.22 25.01
C PRO A 297 25.64 -13.31 24.58
N PHE A 298 24.77 -12.67 25.37
CA PHE A 298 23.34 -12.54 25.11
C PHE A 298 23.05 -11.54 23.98
N LYS A 299 22.28 -11.96 22.97
CA LYS A 299 21.85 -11.11 21.86
C LYS A 299 20.39 -10.67 22.04
N MET A 300 20.19 -9.42 22.41
CA MET A 300 18.87 -8.88 22.78
C MET A 300 17.84 -8.84 21.64
N ASN A 301 18.29 -8.70 20.40
CA ASN A 301 17.40 -8.74 19.23
C ASN A 301 17.12 -10.17 18.74
N SER A 302 17.76 -11.20 19.34
CA SER A 302 17.59 -12.61 18.98
C SER A 302 16.39 -13.22 19.73
N PRO A 303 15.33 -13.68 19.04
CA PRO A 303 14.21 -14.39 19.65
C PRO A 303 14.64 -15.71 20.28
N LYS A 304 15.75 -16.32 19.82
CA LYS A 304 16.31 -17.53 20.41
C LYS A 304 16.85 -17.22 21.80
N ASP A 305 17.71 -16.22 21.91
CA ASP A 305 18.34 -15.85 23.18
C ASP A 305 17.30 -15.36 24.19
N LEU A 306 16.29 -14.63 23.72
CA LEU A 306 15.16 -14.19 24.54
C LEU A 306 14.32 -15.36 25.08
N ARG A 307 14.06 -16.39 24.26
CA ARG A 307 13.33 -17.59 24.70
C ARG A 307 14.11 -18.33 25.77
N THR A 308 15.38 -18.62 25.49
CA THR A 308 16.25 -19.30 26.43
C THR A 308 16.34 -18.53 27.75
N LEU A 309 16.61 -17.22 27.68
CA LEU A 309 16.66 -16.39 28.87
C LEU A 309 15.36 -16.40 29.68
N LEU A 310 14.19 -16.21 29.04
CA LEU A 310 12.93 -16.01 29.76
C LEU A 310 12.31 -17.32 30.26
N PHE A 311 12.35 -18.38 29.46
CA PHE A 311 11.61 -19.62 29.72
C PHE A 311 12.51 -20.71 30.29
N ASP A 312 13.70 -20.92 29.70
CA ASP A 312 14.62 -21.99 30.15
C ASP A 312 15.38 -21.59 31.42
N ILE A 313 15.87 -20.35 31.48
CA ILE A 313 16.74 -19.87 32.58
C ILE A 313 15.93 -19.28 33.73
N LEU A 314 14.98 -18.39 33.42
CA LEU A 314 14.17 -17.70 34.42
C LEU A 314 12.90 -18.46 34.81
N GLY A 315 12.55 -19.52 34.07
CA GLY A 315 11.41 -20.40 34.39
C GLY A 315 10.04 -19.74 34.23
N GLU A 316 9.92 -18.67 33.45
CA GLU A 316 8.64 -18.03 33.17
C GLU A 316 7.74 -18.93 32.32
N THR A 317 6.42 -18.69 32.35
CA THR A 317 5.46 -19.49 31.56
C THR A 317 4.94 -18.68 30.38
N SER A 318 5.04 -19.24 29.17
CA SER A 318 4.46 -18.62 27.98
C SER A 318 2.97 -18.90 27.86
N THR A 319 2.19 -17.89 27.48
CA THR A 319 0.75 -17.99 27.23
C THR A 319 0.41 -18.29 25.77
N LYS A 320 1.40 -18.15 24.88
CA LYS A 320 1.24 -18.36 23.45
C LYS A 320 2.49 -19.00 22.90
N LEU A 321 2.34 -20.10 22.19
CA LEU A 321 3.42 -20.70 21.44
C LEU A 321 3.57 -19.99 20.09
N THR A 322 4.81 -19.85 19.64
CA THR A 322 5.12 -19.63 18.23
C THR A 322 4.63 -20.84 17.42
N ALA A 323 4.41 -20.67 16.12
CA ALA A 323 3.95 -21.79 15.30
C ALA A 323 4.99 -22.94 15.18
N THR A 324 6.23 -22.75 15.64
CA THR A 324 7.22 -23.82 15.79
C THR A 324 7.08 -24.60 17.13
N GLY A 325 5.99 -24.39 17.88
CA GLY A 325 5.75 -25.04 19.18
C GLY A 325 6.62 -24.52 20.33
N LEU A 326 7.49 -23.54 20.06
CA LEU A 326 8.35 -22.90 21.05
C LEU A 326 7.63 -21.71 21.68
N ASP A 327 7.94 -21.39 22.93
CA ASP A 327 7.35 -20.26 23.64
C ASP A 327 7.52 -18.92 22.90
N SER A 328 6.45 -18.15 22.69
CA SER A 328 6.52 -16.88 21.95
C SER A 328 7.12 -15.75 22.80
N VAL A 329 7.94 -14.91 22.16
CA VAL A 329 8.51 -13.68 22.74
C VAL A 329 7.99 -12.43 22.00
N ASP A 330 6.77 -12.51 21.46
CA ASP A 330 6.06 -11.38 20.87
C ASP A 330 5.66 -10.37 21.95
N LYS A 331 5.34 -9.14 21.53
CA LYS A 331 4.93 -8.08 22.45
C LYS A 331 3.78 -8.50 23.39
N SER A 332 2.78 -9.23 22.91
CA SER A 332 1.65 -9.67 23.75
C SER A 332 2.13 -10.59 24.88
N VAL A 333 2.94 -11.61 24.57
CA VAL A 333 3.47 -12.55 25.57
C VAL A 333 4.42 -11.86 26.53
N LEU A 334 5.38 -11.08 26.01
CA LEU A 334 6.32 -10.34 26.86
C LEU A 334 5.59 -9.37 27.82
N SER A 335 4.42 -8.85 27.43
CA SER A 335 3.64 -7.93 28.26
C SER A 335 2.95 -8.62 29.43
N GLU A 336 2.73 -9.94 29.32
CA GLU A 336 2.11 -10.76 30.36
C GLU A 336 3.15 -11.27 31.39
N LEU A 337 4.43 -11.32 31.01
CA LEU A 337 5.52 -11.72 31.89
C LEU A 337 5.80 -10.67 32.99
N LYS A 338 6.04 -11.13 34.22
CA LYS A 338 6.29 -10.25 35.37
C LYS A 338 7.76 -9.82 35.48
N THR A 339 8.65 -10.52 34.79
CA THR A 339 10.11 -10.35 34.89
C THR A 339 10.57 -8.96 34.49
N PRO A 340 11.47 -8.33 35.28
CA PRO A 340 12.01 -7.00 34.95
C PRO A 340 12.68 -6.91 33.57
N VAL A 341 13.36 -7.98 33.12
CA VAL A 341 14.08 -8.00 31.84
C VAL A 341 13.13 -7.99 30.64
N ALA A 342 12.05 -8.78 30.68
CA ALA A 342 11.02 -8.78 29.63
C ALA A 342 10.42 -7.37 29.41
N LYS A 343 10.12 -6.66 30.50
CA LYS A 343 9.61 -5.27 30.44
C LYS A 343 10.61 -4.31 29.79
N LYS A 344 11.90 -4.42 30.09
CA LYS A 344 12.95 -3.58 29.47
C LYS A 344 13.11 -3.87 27.98
N ILE A 345 13.04 -5.13 27.56
CA ILE A 345 13.11 -5.53 26.15
C ILE A 345 11.94 -4.98 25.33
N ILE A 346 10.71 -5.01 25.86
CA ILE A 346 9.55 -4.39 25.20
C ILE A 346 9.80 -2.89 25.01
N GLN A 347 10.29 -2.21 26.06
CA GLN A 347 10.59 -0.78 25.97
C GLN A 347 11.64 -0.49 24.89
N ILE A 348 12.72 -1.28 24.80
CA ILE A 348 13.74 -1.12 23.75
C ILE A 348 13.14 -1.28 22.36
N ARG A 349 12.33 -2.31 22.12
CA ARG A 349 11.66 -2.54 20.82
C ARG A 349 10.72 -1.39 20.44
N GLU A 350 9.96 -0.86 21.40
CA GLU A 350 9.10 0.30 21.17
C GLU A 350 9.90 1.56 20.81
N LEU A 351 11.04 1.80 21.47
CA LEU A 351 11.90 2.94 21.21
C LEU A 351 12.58 2.83 19.82
N ASN A 352 13.08 1.65 19.44
CA ASN A 352 13.67 1.41 18.12
C ASN A 352 12.64 1.63 17.00
N LYS A 353 11.41 1.11 17.15
CA LYS A 353 10.34 1.36 16.17
C LYS A 353 10.03 2.85 16.02
N LEU A 354 10.07 3.62 17.12
CA LEU A 354 9.94 5.08 17.07
C LEU A 354 11.06 5.75 16.28
N LYS A 355 12.30 5.30 16.48
CA LYS A 355 13.49 5.84 15.83
C LYS A 355 13.54 5.47 14.34
N ASP A 356 13.56 4.18 14.04
CA ASP A 356 13.98 3.66 12.73
C ASP A 356 12.82 3.57 11.73
N THR A 357 11.58 3.42 12.21
CA THR A 357 10.40 3.34 11.35
C THR A 357 9.74 4.71 11.17
N TYR A 358 9.48 5.43 12.27
CA TYR A 358 8.72 6.67 12.19
C TYR A 358 9.60 7.89 11.94
N ILE A 359 10.57 8.16 12.82
CA ILE A 359 11.39 9.38 12.72
C ILE A 359 12.29 9.33 11.49
N ALA A 360 12.93 8.19 11.21
CA ALA A 360 13.82 8.06 10.06
C ALA A 360 13.09 8.31 8.72
N GLN A 361 11.81 7.95 8.60
CA GLN A 361 11.02 8.27 7.40
C GLN A 361 10.86 9.78 7.20
N TYR A 362 10.52 10.53 8.24
CA TYR A 362 10.44 12.00 8.14
C TYR A 362 11.79 12.62 7.81
N LEU A 363 12.88 12.12 8.40
CA LEU A 363 14.23 12.63 8.12
C LEU A 363 14.71 12.31 6.70
N ARG A 364 14.37 11.13 6.16
CA ARG A 364 14.72 10.73 4.79
C ARG A 364 13.95 11.52 3.72
N GLU A 365 12.68 11.79 3.98
CA GLU A 365 11.77 12.46 3.03
C GLU A 365 11.81 13.99 3.12
N GLU A 366 12.62 14.52 4.03
CA GLU A 366 12.74 15.95 4.28
C GLU A 366 13.45 16.67 3.13
N SER A 367 12.86 17.78 2.70
CA SER A 367 13.46 18.72 1.76
C SER A 367 13.11 20.14 2.18
N CYS A 368 14.13 20.92 2.54
CA CYS A 368 14.04 22.34 2.93
C CYS A 368 13.07 22.64 4.10
N GLY A 369 12.97 21.74 5.08
CA GLY A 369 12.11 21.84 6.25
C GLY A 369 10.70 21.28 6.05
N PHE A 370 10.44 20.63 4.92
CA PHE A 370 9.13 20.09 4.55
C PHE A 370 9.23 18.63 4.12
N VAL A 371 8.14 17.89 4.28
CA VAL A 371 7.95 16.58 3.64
C VAL A 371 6.78 16.66 2.65
N TYR A 372 6.93 16.02 1.50
CA TYR A 372 5.97 16.09 0.39
C TYR A 372 5.46 14.68 0.07
N PRO A 373 4.40 14.21 0.77
CA PRO A 373 3.86 12.86 0.58
C PRO A 373 3.17 12.71 -0.78
N PHE A 374 3.27 11.52 -1.38
CA PHE A 374 2.49 11.20 -2.56
C PHE A 374 1.05 10.85 -2.19
N PHE A 375 0.11 11.39 -2.95
CA PHE A 375 -1.30 11.01 -2.87
C PHE A 375 -1.71 10.36 -4.20
N HIS A 376 -2.08 9.08 -4.15
CA HIS A 376 -2.49 8.33 -5.32
C HIS A 376 -4.00 8.10 -5.30
N THR A 377 -4.67 8.41 -6.41
CA THR A 377 -6.12 8.17 -6.60
C THR A 377 -6.42 6.92 -7.44
N HIS A 378 -5.39 6.25 -7.97
CA HIS A 378 -5.53 5.17 -8.96
C HIS A 378 -4.93 3.82 -8.53
N THR A 379 -4.21 3.75 -7.40
CA THR A 379 -3.56 2.53 -6.91
C THR A 379 -4.52 1.65 -6.10
N THR A 380 -5.62 2.22 -5.62
CA THR A 380 -6.54 1.56 -4.72
C THR A 380 -7.67 0.80 -5.42
N ARG A 381 -7.60 -0.54 -5.59
CA ARG A 381 -8.82 -1.35 -5.90
C ARG A 381 -9.82 -1.23 -4.74
N SER A 382 -9.29 -1.53 -3.56
CA SER A 382 -9.13 -0.64 -2.40
C SER A 382 -7.63 -0.41 -2.06
N GLY A 383 -6.71 -1.20 -2.67
CA GLY A 383 -5.29 -0.90 -2.93
C GLY A 383 -4.18 -1.83 -2.48
N ARG A 384 -4.10 -3.09 -2.98
CA ARG A 384 -3.09 -4.07 -2.51
C ARG A 384 -2.44 -4.99 -3.58
N SER A 385 -1.24 -5.52 -3.29
CA SER A 385 -0.35 -6.40 -4.12
C SER A 385 -0.56 -7.91 -3.89
N CYS A 386 -0.25 -8.82 -4.85
CA CYS A 386 -0.73 -10.25 -4.81
C CYS A 386 0.25 -11.34 -5.33
N ILE A 387 -0.02 -12.63 -5.05
CA ILE A 387 0.83 -13.82 -5.32
C ILE A 387 0.02 -14.94 -6.01
N ALA A 388 0.63 -15.79 -6.85
CA ALA A 388 -0.08 -16.81 -7.64
C ALA A 388 -0.69 -17.96 -6.82
N LYS A 389 -1.77 -18.52 -7.35
CA LYS A 389 -2.46 -19.73 -6.91
C LYS A 389 -1.49 -20.91 -6.87
N GLY A 390 -1.64 -21.78 -5.87
CA GLY A 390 -0.75 -22.90 -5.64
C GLY A 390 0.52 -22.51 -4.89
N SER A 391 0.79 -21.21 -4.69
CA SER A 391 1.90 -20.77 -3.84
C SER A 391 1.65 -21.25 -2.41
N LEU A 392 2.59 -22.02 -1.89
CA LEU A 392 2.55 -22.59 -0.56
C LEU A 392 2.93 -21.51 0.44
N ILE A 393 1.93 -21.05 1.16
CA ILE A 393 2.11 -20.14 2.28
C ILE A 393 2.60 -20.94 3.47
N LEU A 394 3.67 -20.45 4.07
CA LEU A 394 4.12 -21.01 5.33
C LEU A 394 3.13 -20.59 6.41
N ALA A 395 2.22 -21.50 6.74
CA ALA A 395 1.19 -21.34 7.76
C ALA A 395 1.22 -22.50 8.76
N ALA A 396 0.69 -22.27 9.96
CA ALA A 396 0.35 -23.33 10.89
C ALA A 396 -0.73 -24.21 10.25
N ARG A 397 -0.47 -25.52 10.15
CA ARG A 397 -1.23 -26.42 9.28
C ARG A 397 -1.26 -27.85 9.78
N ASP A 398 -2.23 -28.61 9.26
CA ASP A 398 -2.26 -30.06 9.35
C ASP A 398 -1.18 -30.65 8.41
N PHE A 399 -0.17 -31.28 8.99
CA PHE A 399 0.99 -31.80 8.26
C PHE A 399 0.67 -33.04 7.43
N GLU A 400 -0.44 -33.74 7.70
CA GLU A 400 -0.89 -34.88 6.87
C GLU A 400 -1.52 -34.39 5.57
N LYS A 401 -2.25 -33.27 5.61
CA LYS A 401 -2.93 -32.69 4.43
C LYS A 401 -2.06 -31.75 3.62
N HIS A 402 -1.19 -30.99 4.28
CA HIS A 402 -0.38 -29.95 3.64
C HIS A 402 1.09 -30.05 4.07
N PRO A 403 1.81 -31.12 3.69
CA PRO A 403 3.16 -31.38 4.21
C PRO A 403 4.16 -30.24 3.95
N ASN A 404 4.04 -29.54 2.81
CA ASN A 404 5.02 -28.55 2.35
C ASN A 404 4.59 -27.07 2.55
N GLY A 405 3.39 -26.81 3.05
CA GLY A 405 2.80 -25.47 3.18
C GLY A 405 1.34 -25.48 2.74
N VAL A 406 0.57 -24.47 3.12
CA VAL A 406 -0.85 -24.38 2.76
C VAL A 406 -0.95 -23.55 1.48
N PRO A 407 -1.59 -24.06 0.40
CA PRO A 407 -1.82 -23.26 -0.80
C PRO A 407 -2.48 -21.93 -0.47
N ILE A 408 -2.06 -20.84 -1.10
CA ILE A 408 -2.56 -19.49 -0.81
C ILE A 408 -4.08 -19.37 -1.01
N GLU A 409 -4.65 -20.17 -1.91
CA GLU A 409 -6.09 -20.29 -2.12
C GLU A 409 -6.85 -20.97 -0.98
N ASP A 410 -6.14 -21.65 -0.09
CA ASP A 410 -6.68 -22.37 1.07
C ASP A 410 -6.46 -21.61 2.38
N ILE A 411 -5.62 -20.56 2.38
CA ILE A 411 -5.47 -19.64 3.52
C ILE A 411 -6.78 -18.87 3.76
N ARG A 412 -7.20 -18.79 5.02
CA ARG A 412 -8.40 -18.12 5.49
C ARG A 412 -8.07 -17.07 6.54
N LYS A 413 -8.97 -16.10 6.73
CA LYS A 413 -8.88 -15.11 7.81
C LYS A 413 -8.85 -15.83 9.16
N GLY A 414 -7.86 -15.51 10.00
CA GLY A 414 -7.63 -16.14 11.30
C GLY A 414 -6.51 -17.18 11.30
N ASP A 415 -6.12 -17.69 10.12
CA ASP A 415 -5.00 -18.61 10.00
C ASP A 415 -3.71 -17.92 10.46
N LEU A 416 -2.82 -18.70 11.05
CA LEU A 416 -1.53 -18.23 11.52
C LEU A 416 -0.50 -18.43 10.42
N VAL A 417 -0.01 -17.34 9.85
CA VAL A 417 1.04 -17.37 8.84
C VAL A 417 2.36 -16.92 9.44
N TYR A 418 3.43 -17.54 8.95
CA TYR A 418 4.78 -17.14 9.25
C TYR A 418 5.12 -15.90 8.43
N CYS A 419 5.80 -14.96 9.07
CA CYS A 419 6.23 -13.69 8.52
C CYS A 419 7.55 -13.28 9.19
N PHE A 420 8.14 -12.19 8.75
CA PHE A 420 9.20 -11.52 9.50
C PHE A 420 8.63 -10.33 10.27
N ASP A 421 9.08 -10.11 11.50
CA ASP A 421 8.86 -8.83 12.16
C ASP A 421 9.73 -7.72 11.54
N ASP A 422 9.64 -6.51 12.10
CA ASP A 422 10.42 -5.35 11.64
C ASP A 422 11.95 -5.55 11.82
N ASN A 423 12.40 -6.58 12.57
CA ASN A 423 13.80 -6.89 12.85
C ASN A 423 14.31 -8.16 12.13
N LEU A 424 13.58 -8.66 11.12
CA LEU A 424 13.90 -9.89 10.39
C LEU A 424 13.86 -11.16 11.24
N ASN A 425 13.19 -11.09 12.39
CA ASN A 425 12.94 -12.27 13.20
C ASN A 425 11.69 -12.98 12.71
N PRO A 426 11.71 -14.32 12.64
CA PRO A 426 10.51 -15.05 12.29
C PRO A 426 9.41 -14.81 13.33
N ALA A 427 8.26 -14.37 12.85
CA ALA A 427 7.07 -14.08 13.62
C ALA A 427 5.87 -14.83 13.04
N VAL A 428 4.87 -15.07 13.87
CA VAL A 428 3.66 -15.80 13.47
C VAL A 428 2.47 -14.93 13.79
N LYS A 429 1.77 -14.50 12.74
CA LYS A 429 0.71 -13.50 12.85
C LYS A 429 -0.57 -13.99 12.20
N LYS A 430 -1.68 -13.49 12.73
CA LYS A 430 -3.01 -13.79 12.21
C LYS A 430 -3.18 -13.12 10.85
N VAL A 431 -3.71 -13.89 9.91
CA VAL A 431 -4.23 -13.37 8.66
C VAL A 431 -5.49 -12.57 8.97
N LYS A 432 -5.44 -11.25 8.79
CA LYS A 432 -6.59 -10.33 8.93
C LYS A 432 -7.55 -10.46 7.76
N TRP A 433 -7.04 -10.85 6.60
CA TRP A 433 -7.81 -11.05 5.39
C TRP A 433 -7.02 -11.97 4.44
N ALA A 434 -7.67 -12.90 3.76
CA ALA A 434 -7.07 -13.69 2.68
C ALA A 434 -8.12 -13.93 1.60
N GLY A 435 -7.74 -13.83 0.33
CA GLY A 435 -8.65 -14.11 -0.75
C GLY A 435 -8.07 -13.92 -2.14
N LYS A 436 -8.75 -14.53 -3.12
CA LYS A 436 -8.46 -14.34 -4.54
C LYS A 436 -8.64 -12.88 -4.91
N THR A 437 -7.59 -12.25 -5.44
CA THR A 437 -7.58 -10.84 -5.84
C THR A 437 -7.67 -10.65 -7.34
N GLY A 438 -7.41 -11.71 -8.12
CA GLY A 438 -7.56 -11.69 -9.57
C GLY A 438 -7.05 -12.93 -10.27
N HIS A 439 -6.84 -12.78 -11.57
CA HIS A 439 -6.15 -13.70 -12.47
C HIS A 439 -5.24 -12.83 -13.33
N ARG A 440 -3.93 -12.92 -13.14
CA ARG A 440 -2.95 -11.92 -13.58
C ARG A 440 -1.71 -12.59 -14.16
N GLU A 441 -1.00 -11.88 -15.01
CA GLU A 441 0.35 -12.28 -15.41
C GLU A 441 1.26 -12.27 -14.18
N VAL A 442 2.10 -13.28 -14.09
CA VAL A 442 3.02 -13.48 -12.97
C VAL A 442 4.41 -13.74 -13.53
N VAL A 443 5.40 -13.25 -12.80
CA VAL A 443 6.79 -13.63 -13.00
C VAL A 443 7.08 -14.77 -12.04
N ARG A 444 7.74 -15.81 -12.56
CA ARG A 444 8.36 -16.83 -11.75
C ARG A 444 9.75 -16.34 -11.38
N VAL A 445 9.90 -16.01 -10.12
CA VAL A 445 11.19 -15.70 -9.50
C VAL A 445 11.83 -17.02 -9.10
N HIS A 446 12.90 -17.42 -9.80
CA HIS A 446 13.72 -18.58 -9.45
C HIS A 446 14.80 -18.16 -8.46
N PHE A 447 15.02 -18.99 -7.44
CA PHE A 447 16.03 -18.75 -6.42
C PHE A 447 16.71 -20.05 -6.00
N ILE A 448 17.99 -19.95 -5.68
CA ILE A 448 18.81 -21.07 -5.18
C ILE A 448 18.97 -20.92 -3.68
N GLN A 449 18.63 -21.98 -2.95
CA GLN A 449 18.91 -22.13 -1.53
C GLN A 449 20.14 -23.02 -1.35
N PHE A 450 21.17 -22.50 -0.67
CA PHE A 450 22.37 -23.29 -0.33
C PHE A 450 22.27 -23.89 1.07
N PHE A 451 22.61 -25.17 1.19
CA PHE A 451 22.63 -25.95 2.43
C PHE A 451 24.07 -26.35 2.74
N TYR A 452 24.52 -26.11 3.96
CA TYR A 452 25.83 -26.57 4.42
C TYR A 452 25.63 -27.72 5.41
N SER A 453 26.03 -28.94 5.03
CA SER A 453 26.05 -30.09 5.95
C SER A 453 27.49 -30.57 6.20
N LEU A 454 27.66 -31.44 7.19
CA LEU A 454 28.92 -32.12 7.49
C LEU A 454 29.50 -32.92 6.30
N SER A 455 28.69 -33.20 5.26
CA SER A 455 29.07 -33.94 4.05
C SER A 455 29.33 -33.06 2.81
N GLY A 456 29.29 -31.73 2.93
CA GLY A 456 29.53 -30.79 1.83
C GLY A 456 28.36 -29.81 1.59
N GLN A 457 28.54 -28.89 0.62
CA GLN A 457 27.51 -27.92 0.22
C GLN A 457 26.51 -28.59 -0.75
N ARG A 458 25.21 -28.50 -0.44
CA ARG A 458 24.11 -28.90 -1.33
C ARG A 458 23.32 -27.66 -1.73
N CYS A 459 22.62 -27.67 -2.85
CA CYS A 459 21.75 -26.59 -3.29
C CYS A 459 20.38 -27.12 -3.72
N ARG A 460 19.34 -26.28 -3.62
CA ARG A 460 17.97 -26.58 -4.05
C ARG A 460 17.43 -25.34 -4.73
N HIS A 461 16.91 -25.55 -5.93
CA HIS A 461 16.23 -24.50 -6.68
C HIS A 461 14.76 -24.47 -6.25
N GLY A 462 14.27 -23.27 -5.98
CA GLY A 462 12.88 -22.98 -5.68
C GLY A 462 12.38 -21.87 -6.58
N TYR A 463 11.07 -21.70 -6.62
CA TYR A 463 10.47 -20.61 -7.35
C TYR A 463 9.23 -20.07 -6.66
N LEU A 464 8.91 -18.81 -6.88
CA LEU A 464 7.65 -18.21 -6.50
C LEU A 464 7.07 -17.48 -7.71
N ASP A 465 5.81 -17.77 -8.01
CA ASP A 465 5.05 -17.05 -9.02
C ASP A 465 4.30 -15.90 -8.33
N LEU A 466 4.68 -14.67 -8.63
CA LEU A 466 4.04 -13.49 -8.06
C LEU A 466 3.87 -12.41 -9.12
N THR A 467 2.99 -11.45 -8.84
CA THR A 467 2.80 -10.35 -9.80
C THR A 467 4.08 -9.50 -9.84
N PRO A 468 4.49 -8.97 -11.02
CA PRO A 468 5.79 -8.32 -11.21
C PRO A 468 6.11 -7.22 -10.17
N GLU A 469 5.08 -6.49 -9.74
CA GLU A 469 5.12 -5.38 -8.79
C GLU A 469 5.00 -5.81 -7.32
N HIS A 470 4.85 -7.10 -7.03
CA HIS A 470 4.77 -7.61 -5.67
C HIS A 470 6.16 -7.60 -5.04
N GLU A 471 6.29 -6.94 -3.89
CA GLU A 471 7.59 -6.74 -3.26
C GLU A 471 8.06 -8.00 -2.53
N VAL A 472 9.25 -8.46 -2.86
CA VAL A 472 10.02 -9.51 -2.17
C VAL A 472 10.95 -8.85 -1.17
N ARG A 473 11.00 -9.38 0.05
CA ARG A 473 11.89 -8.89 1.09
C ARG A 473 13.28 -9.49 0.92
N LEU A 474 14.31 -8.64 0.93
CA LEU A 474 15.70 -9.05 1.00
C LEU A 474 16.14 -9.29 2.45
N ILE A 475 17.24 -10.04 2.62
CA ILE A 475 17.80 -10.37 3.93
C ILE A 475 18.27 -9.13 4.72
N ASP A 476 18.50 -8.00 4.05
CA ASP A 476 18.87 -6.74 4.67
C ASP A 476 17.65 -5.89 5.12
N GLY A 477 16.43 -6.40 4.89
CA GLY A 477 15.18 -5.77 5.28
C GLY A 477 14.56 -4.85 4.23
N ARG A 478 15.22 -4.60 3.10
CA ARG A 478 14.61 -3.89 1.97
C ARG A 478 13.53 -4.74 1.31
N TYR A 479 12.60 -4.07 0.65
CA TYR A 479 11.57 -4.67 -0.19
C TYR A 479 11.84 -4.26 -1.63
N VAL A 480 11.91 -5.23 -2.52
CA VAL A 480 12.21 -5.05 -3.94
C VAL A 480 11.10 -5.72 -4.75
N PRO A 481 10.44 -5.03 -5.69
CA PRO A 481 9.48 -5.67 -6.59
C PRO A 481 10.09 -6.89 -7.28
N ALA A 482 9.34 -7.98 -7.43
CA ALA A 482 9.86 -9.21 -8.02
C ALA A 482 10.52 -9.03 -9.39
N GLN A 483 10.00 -8.12 -10.21
CA GLN A 483 10.56 -7.80 -11.52
C GLN A 483 11.90 -7.07 -11.49
N ASP A 484 12.24 -6.47 -10.35
CA ASP A 484 13.43 -5.62 -10.16
C ASP A 484 14.53 -6.37 -9.38
N LEU A 485 14.32 -7.66 -9.07
CA LEU A 485 15.34 -8.52 -8.47
C LEU A 485 16.50 -8.78 -9.46
N VAL A 486 17.73 -8.71 -8.96
CA VAL A 486 18.95 -8.91 -9.75
C VAL A 486 19.78 -10.08 -9.22
N GLU A 487 20.52 -10.74 -10.12
CA GLU A 487 21.37 -11.88 -9.78
C GLU A 487 22.34 -11.53 -8.64
N GLY A 488 22.32 -12.33 -7.57
CA GLY A 488 23.09 -12.06 -6.35
C GLY A 488 22.31 -11.39 -5.22
N ASP A 489 21.07 -10.93 -5.45
CA ASP A 489 20.18 -10.49 -4.37
C ASP A 489 19.91 -11.63 -3.39
N ILE A 490 20.16 -11.39 -2.10
CA ILE A 490 19.92 -12.37 -1.04
C ILE A 490 18.50 -12.19 -0.51
N LEU A 491 17.63 -13.13 -0.87
CA LEU A 491 16.21 -13.14 -0.52
C LEU A 491 16.01 -13.61 0.91
N ALA A 492 15.12 -12.93 1.64
CA ALA A 492 14.77 -13.33 2.99
C ALA A 492 13.91 -14.61 2.93
N ASN A 493 14.45 -15.73 3.42
CA ASN A 493 13.86 -17.05 3.26
C ASN A 493 13.23 -17.65 4.53
N SER A 494 12.40 -18.67 4.36
CA SER A 494 11.68 -19.36 5.42
C SER A 494 12.52 -20.28 6.30
N LYS A 495 13.83 -20.43 6.04
CA LYS A 495 14.72 -21.32 6.80
C LYS A 495 15.76 -20.58 7.66
N HIS A 496 15.72 -19.25 7.65
CA HIS A 496 16.09 -18.42 8.81
C HIS A 496 15.27 -18.74 10.08
N LEU A 497 14.25 -19.60 9.96
CA LEU A 497 13.48 -20.19 11.06
C LEU A 497 14.21 -21.33 11.81
N SER A 498 15.30 -21.91 11.29
CA SER A 498 15.98 -23.06 11.90
C SER A 498 17.34 -22.69 12.51
N THR A 499 17.60 -23.09 13.76
CA THR A 499 18.79 -22.68 14.53
C THR A 499 19.88 -23.75 14.59
N VAL A 500 19.84 -24.75 13.70
CA VAL A 500 20.64 -25.99 13.84
C VAL A 500 21.76 -26.11 12.81
N ASP A 501 21.69 -25.45 11.64
CA ASP A 501 22.77 -25.47 10.65
C ASP A 501 23.09 -24.06 10.13
N LYS A 502 24.35 -23.84 9.72
CA LYS A 502 24.89 -22.56 9.23
C LYS A 502 23.99 -21.94 8.17
N ALA A 503 23.82 -20.62 8.25
CA ALA A 503 22.93 -19.79 7.43
C ALA A 503 22.75 -20.32 5.99
N GLU A 504 21.55 -20.80 5.70
CA GLU A 504 21.15 -21.10 4.33
C GLU A 504 20.89 -19.76 3.63
N GLU A 505 21.81 -19.34 2.78
CA GLU A 505 21.62 -18.16 1.93
C GLU A 505 20.74 -18.53 0.75
N CYS A 506 19.71 -17.72 0.49
CA CYS A 506 18.79 -17.88 -0.63
C CYS A 506 19.06 -16.76 -1.61
N TYR A 507 19.62 -17.09 -2.75
CA TYR A 507 19.98 -16.13 -3.79
C TYR A 507 18.92 -16.13 -4.87
N PHE A 508 18.53 -14.95 -5.32
CA PHE A 508 17.84 -14.81 -6.59
C PHE A 508 18.75 -15.33 -7.71
N GLU A 509 18.22 -16.26 -8.52
CA GLU A 509 18.95 -16.91 -9.61
C GLU A 509 18.56 -16.30 -10.95
N SER A 510 17.26 -16.31 -11.24
CA SER A 510 16.73 -15.84 -12.52
C SER A 510 15.23 -15.58 -12.42
N MET A 511 14.66 -15.00 -13.47
CA MET A 511 13.22 -14.77 -13.54
C MET A 511 12.70 -15.08 -14.94
N GLU A 512 11.56 -15.76 -15.00
CA GLU A 512 10.84 -16.04 -16.25
C GLU A 512 9.41 -15.49 -16.16
N ARG A 513 8.91 -14.89 -17.23
CA ARG A 513 7.48 -14.54 -17.33
C ARG A 513 6.70 -15.81 -17.67
N GLN A 514 5.63 -16.09 -16.93
CA GLN A 514 4.77 -17.23 -17.26
C GLN A 514 3.92 -16.91 -18.49
N GLU A 515 3.80 -17.86 -19.41
CA GLU A 515 3.10 -17.67 -20.70
C GLU A 515 1.59 -17.45 -20.56
N GLN A 516 1.00 -17.95 -19.47
CA GLN A 516 -0.42 -17.88 -19.19
C GLN A 516 -0.66 -17.16 -17.86
N PRO A 517 -1.62 -16.23 -17.77
CA PRO A 517 -2.03 -15.64 -16.51
C PRO A 517 -2.48 -16.71 -15.50
N ILE A 518 -2.15 -16.52 -14.22
CA ILE A 518 -2.49 -17.45 -13.13
C ILE A 518 -3.44 -16.73 -12.17
N ASP A 519 -4.35 -17.48 -11.53
CA ASP A 519 -5.14 -16.94 -10.43
C ASP A 519 -4.18 -16.38 -9.35
N VAL A 520 -4.44 -15.20 -8.82
CA VAL A 520 -3.61 -14.59 -7.77
C VAL A 520 -4.45 -14.25 -6.54
N TYR A 521 -3.82 -14.37 -5.39
CA TYR A 521 -4.37 -14.22 -4.05
C TYR A 521 -3.51 -13.24 -3.26
N ASP A 522 -4.09 -12.59 -2.26
CA ASP A 522 -3.33 -11.76 -1.32
C ASP A 522 -3.80 -12.10 0.10
N ILE A 523 -2.90 -11.89 1.06
CA ILE A 523 -3.20 -12.06 2.48
C ILE A 523 -2.71 -10.82 3.24
N GLU A 524 -3.61 -10.22 4.01
CA GLU A 524 -3.24 -9.16 4.94
C GLU A 524 -2.83 -9.79 6.26
N VAL A 525 -1.56 -9.61 6.63
CA VAL A 525 -1.02 -10.10 7.90
C VAL A 525 -1.05 -9.00 8.96
N GLU A 526 -1.46 -9.39 10.16
CA GLU A 526 -1.46 -8.52 11.34
C GLU A 526 -0.07 -7.98 11.69
N ASP A 527 -0.02 -6.70 12.06
CA ASP A 527 1.14 -5.94 12.57
C ASP A 527 2.30 -5.69 11.60
N PHE A 528 2.71 -6.67 10.80
CA PHE A 528 3.98 -6.65 10.06
C PHE A 528 3.83 -6.73 8.54
N HIS A 529 2.61 -6.97 8.05
CA HIS A 529 2.27 -6.69 6.66
C HIS A 529 3.16 -7.42 5.63
N ASN A 530 3.70 -8.58 6.02
CA ASN A 530 4.47 -9.48 5.17
C ASN A 530 4.22 -10.95 5.55
N PHE A 531 4.61 -11.90 4.70
CA PHE A 531 4.48 -13.35 4.93
C PHE A 531 5.44 -14.15 4.05
N PHE A 532 5.56 -15.46 4.28
CA PHE A 532 6.34 -16.35 3.41
C PHE A 532 5.47 -17.11 2.41
N ALA A 533 5.88 -17.08 1.15
CA ALA A 533 5.30 -17.85 0.05
C ALA A 533 6.42 -18.61 -0.69
N ASN A 534 6.23 -19.91 -0.92
CA ASN A 534 7.24 -20.84 -1.48
C ASN A 534 8.64 -20.74 -0.86
N GLY A 535 8.74 -20.25 0.37
CA GLY A 535 9.99 -20.13 1.10
C GLY A 535 10.71 -18.79 1.02
N ILE A 536 10.15 -17.75 0.38
CA ILE A 536 10.66 -16.37 0.41
C ILE A 536 9.62 -15.39 0.97
N CYS A 537 10.06 -14.25 1.53
CA CYS A 537 9.19 -13.27 2.21
C CYS A 537 8.72 -12.12 1.31
N VAL A 538 7.48 -11.63 1.48
CA VAL A 538 6.80 -10.68 0.57
C VAL A 538 5.77 -9.72 1.27
N HIS A 539 5.35 -8.55 0.71
CA HIS A 539 4.73 -7.36 1.40
C HIS A 539 3.26 -6.92 1.05
N ASN A 540 2.69 -5.89 1.76
CA ASN A 540 1.41 -5.16 1.49
C ASN A 540 1.57 -3.65 1.02
N SER A 541 0.68 -2.65 1.23
CA SER A 541 0.55 -1.44 0.33
C SER A 541 0.16 -0.05 0.93
N ALA A 542 1.14 0.87 1.08
CA ALA A 542 1.10 2.37 1.04
C ALA A 542 2.50 2.99 1.36
N SER A 543 2.90 4.17 0.81
CA SER A 543 4.34 4.59 0.74
C SER A 543 4.72 6.09 0.95
N LEU A 544 5.84 6.32 1.68
CA LEU A 544 6.87 7.40 1.58
C LEU A 544 6.55 8.89 1.89
N PRO A 545 6.40 9.28 3.18
CA PRO A 545 6.17 8.43 4.35
C PRO A 545 4.68 8.09 4.44
N ASN A 546 4.33 6.87 4.83
CA ASN A 546 2.92 6.49 4.94
C ASN A 546 2.32 7.04 6.25
N PRO A 547 1.47 8.09 6.22
CA PRO A 547 0.93 8.69 7.44
C PRO A 547 -0.01 7.73 8.19
N GLN A 548 -0.51 6.69 7.51
CA GLN A 548 -1.36 5.67 8.11
C GLN A 548 -0.58 4.77 9.09
N ASN A 549 0.75 4.65 8.91
CA ASN A 549 1.61 3.82 9.75
C ASN A 549 1.89 4.49 11.11
N ALA A 550 1.66 5.80 11.26
CA ALA A 550 1.94 6.54 12.48
C ALA A 550 1.20 5.93 13.70
N PRO A 551 1.80 5.92 14.91
CA PRO A 551 1.17 5.35 16.09
C PRO A 551 -0.20 5.99 16.39
N LYS A 552 -1.27 5.20 16.32
CA LYS A 552 -2.64 5.66 16.62
C LYS A 552 -3.07 5.45 18.07
N ARG A 553 -2.60 4.36 18.69
CA ARG A 553 -3.09 3.86 20.00
C ARG A 553 -2.18 4.21 21.20
N ASN A 554 -0.89 4.50 20.97
CA ASN A 554 0.04 4.88 22.04
C ASN A 554 0.16 6.41 22.07
N GLU A 555 -0.46 7.05 23.06
CA GLU A 555 -0.51 8.52 23.17
C GLU A 555 0.87 9.17 23.37
N LYS A 556 1.82 8.51 24.05
CA LYS A 556 3.18 9.02 24.20
C LYS A 556 3.93 9.01 22.87
N ALA A 557 3.87 7.89 22.15
CA ALA A 557 4.46 7.73 20.83
C ALA A 557 3.84 8.69 19.81
N LYS A 558 2.51 8.79 19.80
CA LYS A 558 1.74 9.72 18.97
C LYS A 558 2.15 11.16 19.23
N LYS A 559 2.24 11.58 20.50
CA LYS A 559 2.66 12.93 20.88
C LYS A 559 4.11 13.20 20.48
N LEU A 560 5.00 12.21 20.62
CA LEU A 560 6.40 12.31 20.23
C LEU A 560 6.54 12.56 18.71
N ILE A 561 5.88 11.76 17.89
CA ILE A 561 5.95 11.89 16.42
C ILE A 561 5.26 13.19 15.96
N ARG A 562 4.05 13.48 16.46
CA ARG A 562 3.27 14.65 16.01
C ARG A 562 3.86 15.99 16.45
N ARG A 563 4.65 16.03 17.52
CA ARG A 563 5.32 17.27 17.98
C ARG A 563 6.34 17.82 16.98
N GLY A 564 6.93 16.96 16.17
CA GLY A 564 7.85 17.38 15.11
C GLY A 564 7.14 17.90 13.86
N ILE A 565 5.81 17.82 13.79
CA ILE A 565 5.02 18.45 12.74
C ILE A 565 4.71 19.87 13.21
N LEU A 566 5.01 20.87 12.38
CA LEU A 566 4.85 22.28 12.73
C LEU A 566 3.81 22.95 11.83
N PRO A 567 3.01 23.91 12.36
CA PRO A 567 2.30 24.82 11.49
C PRO A 567 3.28 25.76 10.77
N LEU A 568 2.83 26.36 9.67
CA LEU A 568 3.54 27.48 9.05
C LEU A 568 3.69 28.64 10.06
N PRO A 569 4.74 29.48 9.96
CA PRO A 569 4.87 30.67 10.80
C PRO A 569 3.59 31.52 10.77
N GLY A 570 3.13 31.98 11.94
CA GLY A 570 1.88 32.74 12.07
C GLY A 570 0.58 31.92 11.98
N HIS A 571 0.65 30.60 11.78
CA HIS A 571 -0.53 29.72 11.62
C HIS A 571 -0.71 28.74 12.79
N LYS A 572 -1.89 28.12 12.87
CA LYS A 572 -2.21 27.00 13.78
C LYS A 572 -2.70 25.80 12.96
N MET A 573 -2.54 24.59 13.49
CA MET A 573 -3.14 23.40 12.90
C MET A 573 -4.59 23.25 13.35
N GLY A 574 -5.47 22.89 12.40
CA GLY A 574 -6.84 22.45 12.67
C GLY A 574 -7.05 21.02 12.15
N GLU A 575 -7.87 20.24 12.85
CA GLU A 575 -8.28 18.89 12.44
C GLU A 575 -9.79 18.90 12.22
N ILE A 576 -10.22 18.38 11.07
CA ILE A 576 -11.64 18.17 10.73
C ILE A 576 -11.79 16.69 10.42
N ASP A 577 -12.60 15.99 11.23
CA ASP A 577 -12.85 14.56 11.08
C ASP A 577 -14.33 14.29 10.77
N PHE A 578 -14.57 13.39 9.81
CA PHE A 578 -15.93 12.98 9.48
C PHE A 578 -16.41 11.88 10.42
N SER A 579 -17.12 12.29 11.48
CA SER A 579 -17.67 11.35 12.46
C SER A 579 -18.58 10.30 11.82
N ALA A 580 -18.19 9.03 11.92
CA ALA A 580 -18.95 7.85 11.50
C ALA A 580 -19.46 7.90 10.04
N ILE A 581 -18.65 8.45 9.13
CA ILE A 581 -19.03 8.67 7.73
C ILE A 581 -19.55 7.41 7.03
N GLU A 582 -18.90 6.26 7.20
CA GLU A 582 -19.30 5.00 6.57
C GLU A 582 -20.70 4.55 7.02
N VAL A 583 -21.01 4.68 8.31
CA VAL A 583 -22.33 4.33 8.84
C VAL A 583 -23.38 5.33 8.34
N LYS A 584 -23.02 6.61 8.24
CA LYS A 584 -23.90 7.65 7.65
C LYS A 584 -24.18 7.39 6.18
N VAL A 585 -23.20 6.91 5.42
CA VAL A 585 -23.38 6.47 4.03
C VAL A 585 -24.42 5.34 3.96
N ILE A 586 -24.32 4.32 4.83
CA ILE A 586 -25.32 3.26 4.90
C ILE A 586 -26.70 3.84 5.25
N GLY A 587 -26.77 4.75 6.23
CA GLY A 587 -28.01 5.44 6.61
C GLY A 587 -28.66 6.18 5.45
N CYS A 588 -27.87 6.95 4.69
CA CYS A 588 -28.32 7.67 3.50
C CYS A 588 -28.77 6.72 2.38
N ALA A 589 -28.03 5.64 2.14
CA ALA A 589 -28.30 4.70 1.06
C ALA A 589 -29.52 3.81 1.32
N THR A 590 -29.80 3.49 2.60
CA THR A 590 -30.84 2.55 3.00
C THR A 590 -32.11 3.22 3.50
N LYS A 591 -31.98 4.45 4.05
CA LYS A 591 -33.05 5.16 4.79
C LYS A 591 -33.68 4.29 5.88
N ASP A 592 -32.91 3.36 6.45
CA ASP A 592 -33.38 2.44 7.48
C ASP A 592 -33.77 3.21 8.75
N LYS A 593 -35.04 3.12 9.16
CA LYS A 593 -35.59 3.93 10.25
C LYS A 593 -34.84 3.72 11.57
N THR A 594 -34.44 2.49 11.86
CA THR A 594 -33.71 2.15 13.09
C THR A 594 -32.32 2.76 13.06
N LEU A 595 -31.61 2.60 11.94
CA LEU A 595 -30.28 3.16 11.76
C LEU A 595 -30.29 4.70 11.82
N LEU A 596 -31.27 5.33 11.14
CA LEU A 596 -31.46 6.79 11.18
C LEU A 596 -31.79 7.27 12.61
N LYS A 597 -32.56 6.51 13.40
CA LYS A 597 -32.80 6.88 14.80
C LYS A 597 -31.51 6.93 15.60
N TYR A 598 -30.61 5.96 15.43
CA TYR A 598 -29.32 5.94 16.11
C TYR A 598 -28.38 7.05 15.64
N LEU A 599 -28.33 7.32 14.34
CA LEU A 599 -27.41 8.29 13.75
C LEU A 599 -27.80 9.75 14.06
N TRP A 600 -29.08 10.06 14.26
CA TRP A 600 -29.58 11.43 14.51
C TRP A 600 -29.92 11.70 15.97
N ASN A 601 -29.91 10.69 16.84
CA ASN A 601 -30.07 10.90 18.28
C ASN A 601 -28.71 10.82 18.99
N PRO A 602 -28.13 11.96 19.41
CA PRO A 602 -26.82 11.98 20.05
C PRO A 602 -26.77 11.28 21.41
N LYS A 603 -27.94 10.98 22.01
CA LYS A 603 -28.03 10.22 23.27
C LYS A 603 -28.06 8.71 23.07
N SER A 604 -28.13 8.24 21.83
CA SER A 604 -28.20 6.81 21.51
C SER A 604 -26.87 6.28 20.98
N ASP A 605 -26.61 5.01 21.24
CA ASP A 605 -25.37 4.37 20.79
C ASP A 605 -25.64 2.92 20.38
N MET A 606 -25.77 2.71 19.07
CA MET A 606 -26.04 1.38 18.51
C MET A 606 -24.99 0.35 18.91
N HIS A 607 -23.73 0.77 19.06
CA HIS A 607 -22.65 -0.14 19.39
C HIS A 607 -22.77 -0.58 20.84
N TYR A 608 -23.07 0.37 21.73
CA TYR A 608 -23.30 0.09 23.14
C TYR A 608 -24.50 -0.83 23.34
N ASP A 609 -25.65 -0.52 22.74
CA ASP A 609 -26.86 -1.32 22.87
C ASP A 609 -26.70 -2.72 22.25
N GLN A 610 -26.07 -2.81 21.07
CA GLN A 610 -25.79 -4.11 20.46
C GLN A 610 -24.80 -4.94 21.27
N THR A 611 -23.79 -4.31 21.90
CA THR A 611 -22.84 -5.01 22.77
C THR A 611 -23.53 -5.62 23.99
N LYS A 612 -24.50 -4.90 24.59
CA LYS A 612 -25.28 -5.43 25.72
C LYS A 612 -26.05 -6.68 25.36
N GLU A 613 -26.68 -6.70 24.18
CA GLU A 613 -27.40 -7.88 23.69
C GLU A 613 -26.46 -9.03 23.36
N LEU A 614 -25.36 -8.72 22.68
CA LEU A 614 -24.33 -9.68 22.29
C LEU A 614 -23.74 -10.40 23.51
N PHE A 615 -23.49 -9.68 24.60
CA PHE A 615 -22.81 -10.19 25.79
C PHE A 615 -23.71 -10.41 27.02
N LEU A 616 -25.03 -10.22 26.88
CA LEU A 616 -26.00 -10.34 27.97
C LEU A 616 -25.66 -9.43 29.18
N LEU A 617 -25.29 -8.18 28.91
CA LEU A 617 -24.82 -7.20 29.90
C LEU A 617 -25.88 -6.15 30.27
N SER A 618 -25.79 -5.65 31.49
CA SER A 618 -26.47 -4.45 31.99
C SER A 618 -25.60 -3.20 31.83
N ASP A 619 -26.18 -2.01 32.05
CA ASP A 619 -25.45 -0.76 31.94
C ASP A 619 -24.30 -0.64 32.96
N SER A 620 -24.48 -1.19 34.17
CA SER A 620 -23.44 -1.22 35.20
C SER A 620 -22.27 -2.15 34.87
N GLU A 621 -22.43 -3.05 33.91
CA GLU A 621 -21.39 -4.02 33.51
C GLU A 621 -20.58 -3.55 32.29
N MET A 622 -20.98 -2.45 31.66
CA MET A 622 -20.38 -1.95 30.43
C MET A 622 -19.16 -1.05 30.65
N ASN A 623 -18.25 -1.06 29.66
CA ASN A 623 -17.16 -0.10 29.56
C ASN A 623 -16.73 0.14 28.10
N LYS A 624 -15.74 1.02 27.92
CA LYS A 624 -15.23 1.43 26.60
C LYS A 624 -14.61 0.27 25.82
N ALA A 625 -13.96 -0.69 26.48
CA ALA A 625 -13.30 -1.82 25.82
C ALA A 625 -14.33 -2.82 25.28
N LEU A 626 -15.33 -3.18 26.09
CA LEU A 626 -16.45 -4.03 25.69
C LEU A 626 -17.22 -3.43 24.51
N ARG A 627 -17.60 -2.14 24.62
CA ARG A 627 -18.26 -1.40 23.54
C ARG A 627 -17.42 -1.41 22.24
N TYR A 628 -16.11 -1.24 22.35
CA TYR A 628 -15.22 -1.24 21.19
C TYR A 628 -15.18 -2.60 20.48
N ASN A 629 -15.18 -3.69 21.24
CA ASN A 629 -15.16 -5.05 20.70
C ASN A 629 -16.49 -5.37 20.00
N GLY A 630 -17.64 -5.10 20.63
CA GLY A 630 -18.94 -5.26 19.97
C GLY A 630 -19.12 -4.34 18.75
N LYS A 631 -18.56 -3.13 18.78
CA LYS A 631 -18.50 -2.24 17.59
C LYS A 631 -17.73 -2.88 16.43
N SER A 632 -16.49 -3.29 16.68
CA SER A 632 -15.54 -3.64 15.62
C SER A 632 -15.78 -5.05 15.09
N ASP A 633 -16.05 -5.99 16.00
CA ASP A 633 -16.06 -7.42 15.68
C ASP A 633 -17.46 -7.95 15.41
N PHE A 634 -18.52 -7.19 15.73
CA PHE A 634 -19.91 -7.52 15.39
C PHE A 634 -20.56 -6.45 14.50
N VAL A 635 -20.88 -5.26 15.00
CA VAL A 635 -21.74 -4.28 14.29
C VAL A 635 -21.18 -3.89 12.91
N PHE A 636 -19.90 -3.53 12.84
CA PHE A 636 -19.28 -3.20 11.57
C PHE A 636 -19.16 -4.42 10.66
N LEU A 637 -18.77 -5.56 11.20
CA LEU A 637 -18.66 -6.79 10.45
C LEU A 637 -19.99 -7.15 9.74
N GLU A 638 -21.12 -7.03 10.44
CA GLU A 638 -22.47 -7.25 9.89
C GLU A 638 -22.78 -6.31 8.72
N PHE A 639 -22.55 -5.01 8.89
CA PHE A 639 -22.77 -4.03 7.83
C PHE A 639 -21.91 -4.26 6.59
N TYR A 640 -20.71 -4.82 6.79
CA TYR A 640 -19.76 -5.19 5.73
C TYR A 640 -19.96 -6.61 5.16
N GLY A 641 -21.02 -7.31 5.57
CA GLY A 641 -21.41 -8.61 5.01
C GLY A 641 -20.74 -9.83 5.63
N GLY A 642 -20.07 -9.68 6.78
CA GLY A 642 -19.54 -10.80 7.54
C GLY A 642 -20.64 -11.71 8.11
N GLU A 643 -20.20 -12.80 8.73
CA GLU A 643 -21.07 -13.85 9.26
C GLU A 643 -20.91 -13.98 10.77
N ALA A 644 -22.03 -14.22 11.48
CA ALA A 644 -22.09 -14.48 12.92
C ALA A 644 -21.06 -15.50 13.42
N SER A 645 -20.88 -16.60 12.68
CA SER A 645 -19.95 -17.68 13.05
C SER A 645 -18.50 -17.21 13.11
N SER A 646 -18.12 -16.29 12.22
CA SER A 646 -16.80 -15.67 12.19
C SER A 646 -16.65 -14.66 13.32
N SER A 647 -17.67 -13.81 13.55
CA SER A 647 -17.70 -12.84 14.65
C SER A 647 -17.50 -13.52 16.01
N ALA A 648 -18.29 -14.57 16.27
CA ALA A 648 -18.34 -15.26 17.56
C ALA A 648 -16.97 -15.80 18.02
N LYS A 649 -16.14 -16.31 17.10
CA LYS A 649 -14.82 -16.87 17.42
C LYS A 649 -13.86 -15.80 17.97
N TYR A 650 -13.84 -14.62 17.37
CA TYR A 650 -12.97 -13.52 17.82
C TYR A 650 -13.43 -12.97 19.17
N LEU A 651 -14.72 -12.69 19.27
CA LEU A 651 -15.35 -12.20 20.49
C LEU A 651 -15.15 -13.17 21.68
N TRP A 652 -15.23 -14.48 21.44
CA TRP A 652 -14.99 -15.49 22.47
C TRP A 652 -13.54 -15.48 22.96
N HIS A 653 -12.57 -15.35 22.06
CA HIS A 653 -11.16 -15.28 22.44
C HIS A 653 -10.87 -14.04 23.29
N ASP A 654 -11.35 -12.87 22.87
CA ASP A 654 -11.10 -11.61 23.60
C ASP A 654 -11.83 -11.56 24.95
N SER A 655 -12.88 -12.37 25.12
CA SER A 655 -13.65 -12.42 26.38
C SER A 655 -12.85 -12.88 27.60
N VAL A 656 -11.68 -13.51 27.40
CA VAL A 656 -10.79 -13.95 28.48
C VAL A 656 -10.22 -12.74 29.24
N ASP A 657 -9.83 -11.70 28.52
CA ASP A 657 -9.11 -10.54 29.07
C ASP A 657 -10.01 -9.33 29.34
N LEU A 658 -11.16 -9.27 28.67
CA LEU A 658 -12.13 -8.18 28.86
C LEU A 658 -12.82 -8.31 30.21
N LYS A 659 -12.69 -7.29 31.06
CA LYS A 659 -13.37 -7.21 32.36
C LYS A 659 -14.62 -6.35 32.30
N LEU A 660 -15.61 -6.73 33.12
CA LEU A 660 -16.86 -5.99 33.29
C LEU A 660 -16.69 -4.78 34.21
N GLY A 661 -17.67 -3.88 34.14
CA GLY A 661 -17.78 -2.71 35.01
C GLY A 661 -17.12 -1.46 34.43
N PRO A 662 -17.53 -0.25 34.86
CA PRO A 662 -17.11 1.01 34.24
C PRO A 662 -15.58 1.23 34.30
N ASN A 663 -14.95 0.68 35.34
CA ASN A 663 -13.51 0.77 35.59
C ASN A 663 -12.73 -0.50 35.16
N ALA A 664 -13.41 -1.48 34.54
CA ALA A 664 -12.82 -2.77 34.15
C ALA A 664 -12.20 -3.54 35.32
N ASP A 665 -12.84 -3.49 36.49
CA ASP A 665 -12.45 -4.10 37.75
C ASP A 665 -13.29 -5.33 38.13
N GLY A 666 -14.37 -5.60 37.39
CA GLY A 666 -15.27 -6.73 37.60
C GLY A 666 -14.74 -8.08 37.09
N PRO A 667 -15.59 -9.13 37.08
CA PRO A 667 -15.25 -10.43 36.51
C PRO A 667 -14.98 -10.31 35.01
N THR A 668 -14.29 -11.32 34.46
CA THR A 668 -14.05 -11.36 33.02
C THR A 668 -15.34 -11.63 32.25
N LEU A 669 -15.40 -11.20 30.99
CA LEU A 669 -16.54 -11.43 30.12
C LEU A 669 -16.80 -12.93 29.95
N LEU A 670 -15.74 -13.74 29.85
CA LEU A 670 -15.87 -15.20 29.82
C LEU A 670 -16.53 -15.76 31.08
N GLN A 671 -16.16 -15.28 32.27
CA GLN A 671 -16.77 -15.70 33.53
C GLN A 671 -18.26 -15.33 33.57
N HIS A 672 -18.60 -14.14 33.09
CA HIS A 672 -19.98 -13.68 32.97
C HIS A 672 -20.81 -14.55 32.03
N LEU A 673 -20.32 -14.79 30.81
CA LEU A 673 -21.00 -15.61 29.80
C LEU A 673 -21.26 -17.04 30.32
N ARG A 674 -20.26 -17.63 30.99
CA ARG A 674 -20.41 -18.94 31.65
C ARG A 674 -21.50 -18.95 32.70
N LYS A 675 -21.59 -17.89 33.51
CA LYS A 675 -22.66 -17.72 34.51
C LYS A 675 -24.04 -17.56 33.86
N LYS A 676 -24.11 -16.99 32.66
CA LYS A 676 -25.33 -16.84 31.84
C LYS A 676 -25.69 -18.11 31.06
N GLY A 677 -24.95 -19.20 31.23
CA GLY A 677 -25.24 -20.50 30.60
C GLY A 677 -24.51 -20.75 29.28
N ILE A 678 -23.69 -19.80 28.81
CA ILE A 678 -22.87 -19.95 27.61
C ILE A 678 -21.49 -20.47 28.03
N LYS A 679 -21.28 -21.78 27.96
CA LYS A 679 -20.11 -22.44 28.56
C LYS A 679 -19.00 -22.70 27.54
N THR A 680 -19.39 -22.97 26.30
CA THR A 680 -18.49 -23.33 25.21
C THR A 680 -18.53 -22.31 24.08
N LEU A 681 -17.52 -22.36 23.20
CA LEU A 681 -17.51 -21.56 21.97
C LEU A 681 -18.71 -21.89 21.08
N TYR A 682 -19.16 -23.15 21.03
CA TYR A 682 -20.32 -23.55 20.23
C TYR A 682 -21.61 -22.94 20.77
N ASP A 683 -21.81 -22.96 22.10
CA ASP A 683 -22.94 -22.29 22.75
C ASP A 683 -22.96 -20.80 22.40
N PHE A 684 -21.77 -20.18 22.32
CA PHE A 684 -21.65 -18.77 21.97
C PHE A 684 -21.91 -18.51 20.49
N ILE A 685 -21.48 -19.39 19.58
CA ILE A 685 -21.81 -19.31 18.15
C ILE A 685 -23.33 -19.36 17.95
N ASP A 686 -24.02 -20.28 18.63
CA ASP A 686 -25.48 -20.40 18.56
C ASP A 686 -26.17 -19.13 19.09
N HIS A 687 -25.70 -18.62 20.23
CA HIS A 687 -26.18 -17.34 20.80
C HIS A 687 -25.97 -16.17 19.82
N VAL A 688 -24.77 -16.00 19.27
CA VAL A 688 -24.45 -14.92 18.33
C VAL A 688 -25.30 -15.04 17.05
N THR A 689 -25.62 -16.25 16.61
CA THR A 689 -26.52 -16.48 15.45
C THR A 689 -27.94 -15.98 15.74
N VAL A 690 -28.46 -16.22 16.96
CA VAL A 690 -29.76 -15.66 17.39
C VAL A 690 -29.71 -14.13 17.48
N VAL A 691 -28.62 -13.58 18.02
CA VAL A 691 -28.39 -12.13 18.10
C VAL A 691 -28.31 -11.50 16.70
N GLU A 692 -27.65 -12.14 15.74
CA GLU A 692 -27.56 -11.71 14.34
C GLU A 692 -28.96 -11.70 13.68
N ALA A 693 -29.76 -12.74 13.89
CA ALA A 693 -31.13 -12.78 13.39
C ALA A 693 -31.99 -11.64 13.99
N ALA A 694 -31.83 -11.34 15.28
CA ALA A 694 -32.49 -10.20 15.92
C ALA A 694 -31.97 -8.85 15.39
N PHE A 695 -30.67 -8.73 15.13
CA PHE A 695 -30.06 -7.55 14.52
C PHE A 695 -30.68 -7.27 13.14
N TRP A 696 -30.79 -8.27 12.26
CA TRP A 696 -31.35 -8.07 10.92
C TRP A 696 -32.87 -7.83 10.91
N LYS A 697 -33.60 -8.26 11.95
CA LYS A 697 -35.00 -7.85 12.17
C LYS A 697 -35.14 -6.37 12.54
N LYS A 698 -34.11 -5.76 13.13
CA LYS A 698 -34.08 -4.32 13.47
C LYS A 698 -33.67 -3.45 12.29
N TYR A 699 -32.70 -3.91 11.50
CA TYR A 699 -32.10 -3.17 10.37
C TYR A 699 -32.54 -3.75 9.01
N THR A 700 -33.85 -3.89 8.81
CA THR A 700 -34.43 -4.55 7.63
C THR A 700 -34.14 -3.82 6.32
N GLY A 701 -34.09 -2.49 6.34
CA GLY A 701 -33.76 -1.67 5.18
C GLY A 701 -32.31 -1.88 4.75
N VAL A 702 -31.40 -2.00 5.72
CA VAL A 702 -29.98 -2.32 5.44
C VAL A 702 -29.86 -3.72 4.85
N LYS A 703 -30.55 -4.72 5.40
CA LYS A 703 -30.49 -6.10 4.88
C LYS A 703 -31.02 -6.20 3.45
N ALA A 704 -32.16 -5.56 3.17
CA ALA A 704 -32.75 -5.53 1.83
C ALA A 704 -31.80 -4.84 0.84
N TRP A 705 -31.16 -3.75 1.25
CA TRP A 705 -30.15 -3.07 0.45
C TRP A 705 -28.96 -3.97 0.12
N GLN A 706 -28.42 -4.72 1.10
CA GLN A 706 -27.31 -5.65 0.87
C GLN A 706 -27.67 -6.69 -0.21
N SER A 707 -28.85 -7.32 -0.10
CA SER A 707 -29.33 -8.28 -1.09
C SER A 707 -29.49 -7.66 -2.49
N ASN A 708 -30.03 -6.45 -2.56
CA ASN A 708 -30.20 -5.72 -3.82
C ASN A 708 -28.86 -5.35 -4.47
N GLN A 709 -27.82 -5.06 -3.69
CA GLN A 709 -26.48 -4.80 -4.25
C GLN A 709 -25.88 -6.05 -4.89
N CYS A 710 -26.01 -7.21 -4.24
CA CYS A 710 -25.57 -8.47 -4.82
C CYS A 710 -26.34 -8.78 -6.11
N LYS A 711 -27.66 -8.58 -6.14
CA LYS A 711 -28.48 -8.76 -7.35
C LYS A 711 -28.06 -7.81 -8.48
N TYR A 712 -27.90 -6.52 -8.19
CA TYR A 712 -27.45 -5.53 -9.16
C TYR A 712 -26.11 -5.92 -9.79
N TYR A 713 -25.15 -6.36 -8.98
CA TYR A 713 -23.85 -6.82 -9.45
C TYR A 713 -23.96 -8.05 -10.36
N LEU A 714 -24.81 -9.03 -10.03
CA LEU A 714 -25.03 -10.21 -10.87
C LEU A 714 -25.67 -9.86 -12.22
N GLU A 715 -26.52 -8.83 -12.26
CA GLU A 715 -27.18 -8.37 -13.49
C GLU A 715 -26.26 -7.53 -14.39
N HIS A 716 -25.42 -6.67 -13.80
CA HIS A 716 -24.68 -5.64 -14.54
C HIS A 716 -23.17 -5.94 -14.67
N GLY A 717 -22.63 -6.85 -13.86
CA GLY A 717 -21.19 -7.18 -13.84
C GLY A 717 -20.30 -6.15 -13.14
N TYR A 718 -20.89 -5.12 -12.55
CA TYR A 718 -20.22 -4.09 -11.77
C TYR A 718 -21.12 -3.56 -10.65
N ILE A 719 -20.51 -2.86 -9.70
CA ILE A 719 -21.21 -2.01 -8.74
C ILE A 719 -20.92 -0.54 -9.02
N GLU A 720 -21.88 0.32 -8.73
CA GLU A 720 -21.76 1.76 -8.95
C GLU A 720 -22.02 2.54 -7.65
N THR A 721 -21.13 3.49 -7.35
CA THR A 721 -21.31 4.44 -6.25
C THR A 721 -22.30 5.55 -6.64
N PRO A 722 -22.89 6.29 -5.70
CA PRO A 722 -23.77 7.43 -6.02
C PRO A 722 -23.11 8.53 -6.87
N PHE A 723 -21.78 8.57 -6.88
CA PHE A 723 -20.98 9.53 -7.66
C PHE A 723 -20.56 8.99 -9.03
N GLY A 724 -20.95 7.76 -9.37
CA GLY A 724 -20.76 7.16 -10.70
C GLY A 724 -19.45 6.39 -10.89
N PHE A 725 -18.60 6.30 -9.84
CA PHE A 725 -17.45 5.39 -9.85
C PHE A 725 -17.94 3.94 -9.91
N ARG A 726 -17.35 3.14 -10.80
CA ARG A 726 -17.70 1.74 -11.02
C ARG A 726 -16.56 0.82 -10.61
N ARG A 727 -16.91 -0.26 -9.90
CA ARG A 727 -15.99 -1.37 -9.64
C ARG A 727 -16.53 -2.63 -10.29
N SER A 728 -15.77 -3.16 -11.24
CA SER A 728 -16.11 -4.34 -12.04
C SER A 728 -15.14 -5.51 -11.77
N GLY A 729 -15.37 -6.65 -12.40
CA GLY A 729 -14.58 -7.88 -12.21
C GLY A 729 -15.18 -8.81 -11.16
N TYR A 730 -14.49 -9.89 -10.80
CA TYR A 730 -14.99 -10.90 -9.84
C TYR A 730 -14.89 -10.39 -8.39
N LEU A 731 -16.04 -10.12 -7.76
CA LEU A 731 -16.12 -9.56 -6.41
C LEU A 731 -16.78 -10.53 -5.44
N SER A 732 -16.20 -10.70 -4.25
CA SER A 732 -16.86 -11.41 -3.14
C SER A 732 -18.04 -10.59 -2.61
N LYS A 733 -18.97 -11.23 -1.90
CA LYS A 733 -20.10 -10.56 -1.23
C LYS A 733 -19.64 -9.36 -0.39
N ASN A 734 -18.60 -9.53 0.43
CA ASN A 734 -18.07 -8.44 1.26
C ASN A 734 -17.48 -7.32 0.39
N ALA A 735 -16.79 -7.64 -0.70
CA ALA A 735 -16.26 -6.62 -1.61
C ALA A 735 -17.38 -5.83 -2.31
N ILE A 736 -18.47 -6.50 -2.71
CA ILE A 736 -19.66 -5.86 -3.30
C ILE A 736 -20.24 -4.83 -2.31
N LEU A 737 -20.44 -5.23 -1.05
CA LEU A 737 -21.06 -4.38 -0.03
C LEU A 737 -20.12 -3.26 0.44
N ASN A 738 -18.86 -3.58 0.73
CA ASN A 738 -17.89 -2.63 1.27
C ASN A 738 -17.57 -1.52 0.28
N THR A 739 -17.44 -1.82 -1.00
CA THR A 739 -17.03 -0.82 -1.98
C THR A 739 -18.01 0.34 -2.03
N ARG A 740 -19.33 0.07 -2.01
CA ARG A 740 -20.34 1.12 -2.07
C ARG A 740 -20.39 1.97 -0.80
N ILE A 741 -19.94 1.43 0.32
CA ILE A 741 -19.81 2.15 1.59
C ILE A 741 -18.51 2.97 1.61
N GLN A 742 -17.37 2.29 1.49
CA GLN A 742 -16.03 2.85 1.64
C GLN A 742 -15.60 3.78 0.51
N SER A 743 -16.10 3.60 -0.71
CA SER A 743 -15.75 4.50 -1.83
C SER A 743 -16.66 5.73 -1.89
N THR A 744 -17.80 5.69 -1.20
CA THR A 744 -18.72 6.84 -1.08
C THR A 744 -18.34 7.73 0.09
N ALA A 745 -17.83 7.12 1.18
CA ALA A 745 -17.17 7.79 2.28
C ALA A 745 -15.83 8.39 1.82
#